data_AF-A0A091HF75-F1
#
_entry.id   AF-A0A091HF75-F1
#
_cell.length_a   1.000
_cell.length_b   1.000
_cell.length_c   1.000
_cell.angle_alpha   90.00
_cell.angle_beta   90.00
_cell.angle_gamma   90.00
#
_symmetry.space_group_name_H-M   'P 1'
#
loop_
_entity.id
_entity.type
_entity.pdbx_description
1 polymer ?
#
loop_
_entity_poly.entity_id
_entity_poly.type
_entity_poly.pdbx_seq_one_letter_code
_entity_poly.pdbx_strand_id
1 'polypeptide(L)'
;MFSASQSSRAQFLDKARQAREERRELKERERAAIQVQALVRRFLCRCRLQKAIRREVEDFFGANESGSSKRSALSVFRIARKLLFVFNHKEDKERFEKLCRCILNSMDVENEPKVWYVSLALSKDLTLLWIKQIKDVLWFCCEFLKQLKPDILQDSRLVNLHLTMLVTFTDTSTWKILRGKGETLRPAMNHICANIMGHLNQKGFYSVLQILLTNGLARSRPSLSKGSLTAIFSLALRPVVAAQFSDNLLRSFLIHIMSVPAIMTHLATLTPERLAVVESHDLFRKFILFLSRETQCRDVCMCLEGSHTLCLLGNLVYLGSLNDKVLEEETAHFVGVLIHMLSYCQKYVSQKKSNLTHWHPVLGWFSQTVDYGLNESMPLLTKQLQHLWGVHMIRILFCDVLSKKLLENQEIAPLPTQPLSPQNSLPMKNLFKRAFQKSASVRNILKPVGGKRVDSAEVQKVCSICVLYQTTLTTLTQIRLQILTGLTYLDDLLPKLWAFICELGPQGGLKLFLECLNNDTEESKRLLAMLMLFCDCSRHLITILDDIEVYEEQISFKLEELVTISSFLNSFVFKMIWDGIVENARGETLELFHSVHGWLMVLYERDCRRRFAPEDHWLRKDLKPSVLFQELDKDKKRAQLLLQYIPHVIPHKNRVLLFRNMVTKEKEKLGLVETSSASPHVTHITIRRSRMLEDGYEQLRQLSQNAMKGVIRVKFVNDLGVDEAGIDQDGVFKEFLEEIIKKVFDPALNLFKTTSGDERLYPSPTSYIHENYLQLFEFVGKMLGKAVYEGIVVDVPFASFFLSQLLGHHHSVFYSSVDELPSLDSEFYKNLTSIKRYDGDISDLGLTLSYDEDVMGQLVCHELVPGGKTIPVTNENKISYIHLMAHFRMHTQIKSQTAALISGFRSIIKPEWIRMFSAPELQRLISGDNAEIDLEDLKKHTVYYGGFHGSHRVIIWLWDILANDFSPEERAMFLKFVTSCSRPPLLGFAYLKPPFSIRCVEVSDDQDTGDTLGSVLRGFFTIRKKEPGGRLPTSSTCFNLLKLPNYSKKSILREKLRYAISMNTGFELS
;
A
#
# COMPACT_ATOMS: atom_id res chain seq x y z
N MET A 1 82.96 77.62 -41.91
CA MET A 1 83.31 76.18 -41.96
C MET A 1 82.54 75.50 -40.85
N PHE A 2 81.59 74.65 -41.24
CA PHE A 2 80.38 74.32 -40.50
C PHE A 2 80.56 73.18 -39.48
N SER A 3 79.81 73.34 -38.38
CA SER A 3 79.32 72.39 -37.39
C SER A 3 79.55 70.88 -37.62
N ALA A 4 80.29 70.26 -36.71
CA ALA A 4 80.20 68.82 -36.45
C ALA A 4 80.14 68.58 -34.94
N SER A 5 78.96 68.69 -34.32
CA SER A 5 78.76 68.16 -32.96
C SER A 5 77.28 67.98 -32.65
N GLN A 6 76.81 66.73 -32.74
CA GLN A 6 75.78 66.13 -31.85
C GLN A 6 75.43 64.70 -32.31
N SER A 7 75.43 64.42 -33.62
CA SER A 7 75.10 63.09 -34.19
C SER A 7 76.08 61.97 -33.79
N SER A 8 77.40 62.21 -33.83
CA SER A 8 78.40 61.15 -33.54
C SER A 8 78.44 60.76 -32.06
N ARG A 9 78.17 61.71 -31.15
CA ARG A 9 78.16 61.45 -29.71
C ARG A 9 76.92 60.65 -29.30
N ALA A 10 75.75 60.96 -29.89
CA ALA A 10 74.52 60.20 -29.66
C ALA A 10 74.64 58.75 -30.19
N GLN A 11 75.14 58.55 -31.41
CA GLN A 11 75.37 57.21 -31.98
C GLN A 11 76.42 56.41 -31.19
N PHE A 12 77.49 57.05 -30.71
CA PHE A 12 78.49 56.39 -29.87
C PHE A 12 77.91 55.98 -28.51
N LEU A 13 77.12 56.85 -27.88
CA LEU A 13 76.44 56.55 -26.62
C LEU A 13 75.41 55.43 -26.78
N ASP A 14 74.69 55.38 -27.91
CA ASP A 14 73.68 54.35 -28.19
C ASP A 14 74.33 52.99 -28.51
N LYS A 15 75.43 52.96 -29.29
CA LYS A 15 76.26 51.76 -29.46
C LYS A 15 76.87 51.28 -28.14
N ALA A 16 77.33 52.20 -27.29
CA ALA A 16 77.84 51.85 -25.97
C ALA A 16 76.73 51.35 -25.03
N ARG A 17 75.49 51.85 -25.18
CA ARG A 17 74.31 51.39 -24.45
C ARG A 17 73.89 49.99 -24.92
N GLN A 18 73.77 49.75 -26.22
CA GLN A 18 73.49 48.43 -26.79
C GLN A 18 74.55 47.41 -26.37
N ALA A 19 75.85 47.75 -26.46
CA ALA A 19 76.92 46.87 -26.01
C ALA A 19 76.89 46.62 -24.48
N ARG A 20 76.35 47.55 -23.67
CA ARG A 20 76.12 47.34 -22.23
C ARG A 20 74.91 46.46 -21.97
N GLU A 21 73.83 46.61 -22.74
CA GLU A 21 72.64 45.76 -22.69
C GLU A 21 72.96 44.34 -23.12
N GLU A 22 73.67 44.14 -24.23
CA GLU A 22 74.14 42.81 -24.65
C GLU A 22 75.02 42.16 -23.58
N ARG A 23 75.96 42.89 -22.97
CA ARG A 23 76.76 42.38 -21.85
C ARG A 23 75.91 42.08 -20.61
N ARG A 24 74.83 42.83 -20.37
CA ARG A 24 73.90 42.59 -19.27
C ARG A 24 73.10 41.32 -19.53
N GLU A 25 72.55 41.16 -20.73
CA GLU A 25 71.84 39.95 -21.15
C GLU A 25 72.73 38.71 -21.12
N LEU A 26 73.99 38.83 -21.53
CA LEU A 26 74.95 37.72 -21.50
C LEU A 26 75.28 37.32 -20.05
N LYS A 27 75.46 38.30 -19.15
CA LYS A 27 75.61 38.05 -17.70
C LYS A 27 74.35 37.46 -17.07
N GLU A 28 73.16 37.88 -17.51
CA GLU A 28 71.88 37.32 -17.05
C GLU A 28 71.72 35.86 -17.52
N ARG A 29 72.05 35.56 -18.78
CA ARG A 29 72.08 34.18 -19.31
C ARG A 29 73.07 33.31 -18.55
N GLU A 30 74.26 33.82 -18.25
CA GLU A 30 75.28 33.08 -17.49
C GLU A 30 74.81 32.81 -16.04
N ARG A 31 74.22 33.81 -15.36
CA ARG A 31 73.62 33.60 -14.04
C ARG A 31 72.48 32.58 -14.07
N ALA A 32 71.60 32.65 -15.07
CA ALA A 32 70.52 31.68 -15.24
C ALA A 32 71.09 30.26 -15.47
N ALA A 33 72.13 30.12 -16.29
CA ALA A 33 72.81 28.84 -16.51
C ALA A 33 73.41 28.28 -15.22
N ILE A 34 74.07 29.11 -14.39
CA ILE A 34 74.62 28.68 -13.09
C ILE A 34 73.51 28.21 -12.14
N GLN A 35 72.38 28.92 -12.08
CA GLN A 35 71.24 28.52 -11.25
C GLN A 35 70.63 27.18 -11.71
N VAL A 36 70.43 27.02 -13.02
CA VAL A 36 69.95 25.76 -13.61
C VAL A 36 70.93 24.62 -13.31
N GLN A 37 72.23 24.83 -13.51
CA GLN A 37 73.26 23.82 -13.19
C GLN A 37 73.27 23.46 -11.71
N ALA A 38 73.14 24.43 -10.80
CA ALA A 38 73.06 24.17 -9.37
C ALA A 38 71.82 23.34 -9.00
N LEU A 39 70.66 23.67 -9.57
CA LEU A 39 69.42 22.90 -9.38
C LEU A 39 69.54 21.47 -9.91
N VAL A 40 70.12 21.29 -11.11
CA VAL A 40 70.35 19.96 -11.71
C VAL A 40 71.34 19.14 -10.86
N ARG A 41 72.46 19.73 -10.41
CA ARG A 41 73.42 19.06 -9.52
C ARG A 41 72.76 18.65 -8.21
N ARG A 42 71.94 19.52 -7.62
CA ARG A 42 71.16 19.23 -6.40
C ARG A 42 70.18 18.07 -6.63
N PHE A 43 69.45 18.08 -7.75
CA PHE A 43 68.53 17.00 -8.12
C PHE A 43 69.27 15.66 -8.30
N LEU A 44 70.34 15.64 -9.08
CA LEU A 44 71.15 14.43 -9.31
C LEU A 44 71.77 13.90 -8.01
N CYS A 45 72.25 14.78 -7.12
CA CYS A 45 72.77 14.39 -5.81
C CYS A 45 71.69 13.72 -4.96
N ARG A 46 70.47 14.31 -4.89
CA ARG A 46 69.33 13.71 -4.20
C ARG A 46 68.97 12.34 -4.78
N CYS A 47 68.93 12.21 -6.10
CA CYS A 47 68.66 10.92 -6.76
C CYS A 47 69.73 9.86 -6.44
N ARG A 48 71.01 10.23 -6.44
CA ARG A 48 72.11 9.32 -6.07
C ARG A 48 72.00 8.88 -4.61
N LEU A 49 71.74 9.81 -3.70
CA LEU A 49 71.56 9.51 -2.27
C LEU A 49 70.35 8.60 -2.03
N GLN A 50 69.21 8.88 -2.66
CA GLN A 50 68.02 8.03 -2.58
C GLN A 50 68.29 6.61 -3.09
N LYS A 51 68.98 6.48 -4.23
CA LYS A 51 69.40 5.17 -4.76
C LYS A 51 70.36 4.44 -3.82
N ALA A 52 71.35 5.14 -3.26
CA ALA A 52 72.30 4.56 -2.32
C ALA A 52 71.61 4.06 -1.05
N ILE A 53 70.71 4.85 -0.47
CA ILE A 53 69.92 4.45 0.70
C ILE A 53 69.04 3.24 0.39
N ARG A 54 68.37 3.21 -0.77
CA ARG A 54 67.52 2.07 -1.15
C ARG A 54 68.30 0.78 -1.35
N ARG A 55 69.49 0.84 -1.94
CA ARG A 55 70.40 -0.31 -2.02
C ARG A 55 70.80 -0.80 -0.64
N GLU A 56 71.20 0.10 0.26
CA GLU A 56 71.54 -0.28 1.63
C GLU A 56 70.38 -0.98 2.37
N VAL A 57 69.15 -0.49 2.16
CA VAL A 57 67.93 -1.11 2.71
C VAL A 57 67.70 -2.49 2.09
N GLU A 58 67.87 -2.64 0.78
CA GLU A 58 67.75 -3.92 0.08
C GLU A 58 68.79 -4.93 0.54
N ASP A 59 70.06 -4.53 0.62
CA ASP A 59 71.17 -5.36 1.11
C ASP A 59 70.89 -5.83 2.55
N PHE A 60 70.41 -4.92 3.40
CA PHE A 60 70.01 -5.27 4.76
C PHE A 60 68.90 -6.32 4.80
N PHE A 61 67.92 -6.28 3.89
CA PHE A 61 66.84 -7.27 3.85
C PHE A 61 67.20 -8.55 3.08
N GLY A 62 68.04 -8.48 2.05
CA GLY A 62 68.42 -9.59 1.16
C GLY A 62 69.43 -10.57 1.77
N ALA A 63 70.23 -10.15 2.74
CA ALA A 63 71.28 -10.98 3.36
C ALA A 63 70.79 -12.20 4.19
N ASN A 64 69.50 -12.60 4.13
CA ASN A 64 68.90 -13.60 5.02
C ASN A 64 68.04 -14.67 4.32
N GLU A 65 68.10 -14.85 2.99
CA GLU A 65 67.54 -16.07 2.38
C GLU A 65 68.32 -17.35 2.81
N SER A 66 69.50 -17.18 3.40
CA SER A 66 70.35 -18.23 3.97
C SER A 66 70.51 -18.08 5.50
N GLY A 67 69.52 -18.50 6.29
CA GLY A 67 69.63 -18.93 7.69
C GLY A 67 70.38 -18.06 8.74
N SER A 68 69.63 -17.60 9.76
CA SER A 68 70.09 -17.41 11.15
C SER A 68 71.02 -16.23 11.52
N SER A 69 70.78 -15.00 11.04
CA SER A 69 71.28 -13.80 11.74
C SER A 69 70.13 -12.99 12.36
N LYS A 70 70.02 -13.04 13.70
CA LYS A 70 69.06 -12.26 14.50
C LYS A 70 69.48 -10.78 14.49
N ARG A 71 68.58 -9.89 14.03
CA ARG A 71 68.87 -8.45 13.92
C ARG A 71 68.60 -7.75 15.25
N SER A 72 69.55 -6.94 15.72
CA SER A 72 69.33 -6.13 16.92
C SER A 72 68.28 -5.04 16.68
N ALA A 73 67.49 -4.67 17.69
CA ALA A 73 66.48 -3.61 17.56
C ALA A 73 67.10 -2.30 17.04
N LEU A 74 68.33 -1.98 17.49
CA LEU A 74 69.07 -0.79 17.06
C LEU A 74 69.43 -0.80 15.56
N SER A 75 69.78 -1.97 15.00
CA SER A 75 70.08 -2.10 13.57
C SER A 75 68.82 -1.86 12.71
N VAL A 76 67.69 -2.45 13.11
CA VAL A 76 66.39 -2.25 12.44
C VAL A 76 65.96 -0.79 12.54
N PHE A 77 66.15 -0.15 13.70
CA PHE A 77 65.84 1.27 13.92
C PHE A 77 66.61 2.21 12.98
N ARG A 78 67.91 1.96 12.78
CA ARG A 78 68.75 2.75 11.86
C ARG A 78 68.31 2.61 10.41
N ILE A 79 68.03 1.39 9.97
CA ILE A 79 67.58 1.12 8.59
C ILE A 79 66.17 1.70 8.35
N ALA A 80 65.25 1.50 9.29
CA ALA A 80 63.91 2.09 9.23
C ALA A 80 63.97 3.61 9.10
N ARG A 81 64.85 4.29 9.86
CA ARG A 81 65.01 5.75 9.80
C ARG A 81 65.52 6.22 8.43
N LYS A 82 66.45 5.47 7.82
CA LYS A 82 66.95 5.76 6.47
C LYS A 82 65.86 5.57 5.42
N LEU A 83 65.09 4.49 5.48
CA LEU A 83 63.98 4.22 4.56
C LEU A 83 62.90 5.32 4.66
N LEU A 84 62.47 5.66 5.89
CA LEU A 84 61.46 6.69 6.12
C LEU A 84 61.90 8.09 5.67
N PHE A 85 63.20 8.37 5.66
CA PHE A 85 63.75 9.66 5.18
C PHE A 85 63.61 9.86 3.67
N VAL A 86 63.65 8.78 2.88
CA VAL A 86 63.55 8.82 1.40
C VAL A 86 62.27 8.22 0.85
N PHE A 87 61.31 7.93 1.72
CA PHE A 87 60.16 7.09 1.42
C PHE A 87 59.31 7.63 0.27
N ASN A 88 59.05 6.79 -0.73
CA ASN A 88 58.11 7.05 -1.81
C ASN A 88 57.05 5.94 -1.86
N HIS A 89 55.78 6.34 -1.73
CA HIS A 89 54.66 5.41 -1.63
C HIS A 89 54.52 4.43 -2.81
N LYS A 90 54.95 4.82 -4.03
CA LYS A 90 54.86 3.96 -5.22
C LYS A 90 56.05 3.02 -5.37
N GLU A 91 57.25 3.49 -5.02
CA GLU A 91 58.50 2.74 -5.26
C GLU A 91 58.90 1.85 -4.09
N ASP A 92 58.47 2.16 -2.86
CA ASP A 92 59.00 1.57 -1.62
C ASP A 92 57.99 0.63 -0.90
N LYS A 93 56.88 0.24 -1.55
CA LYS A 93 55.84 -0.66 -0.97
C LYS A 93 56.43 -1.98 -0.46
N GLU A 94 57.20 -2.69 -1.29
CA GLU A 94 57.81 -3.97 -0.91
C GLU A 94 58.87 -3.81 0.19
N ARG A 95 59.68 -2.74 0.14
CA ARG A 95 60.69 -2.45 1.18
C ARG A 95 60.01 -2.18 2.53
N PHE A 96 58.87 -1.49 2.52
CA PHE A 96 58.06 -1.25 3.71
C PHE A 96 57.44 -2.52 4.27
N GLU A 97 56.90 -3.40 3.41
CA GLU A 97 56.39 -4.71 3.81
C GLU A 97 57.45 -5.56 4.52
N LYS A 98 58.67 -5.63 3.95
CA LYS A 98 59.82 -6.32 4.56
C LYS A 98 60.19 -5.70 5.91
N LEU A 99 60.14 -4.37 6.03
CA LEU A 99 60.37 -3.68 7.30
C LEU A 99 59.33 -4.05 8.36
N CYS A 100 58.03 -4.00 8.03
CA CYS A 100 56.94 -4.37 8.95
C CYS A 100 57.10 -5.83 9.43
N ARG A 101 57.36 -6.78 8.52
CA ARG A 101 57.62 -8.17 8.88
C ARG A 101 58.82 -8.32 9.81
N CYS A 102 59.92 -7.61 9.52
CA CYS A 102 61.11 -7.64 10.36
C CYS A 102 60.82 -7.11 11.78
N ILE A 103 60.03 -6.04 11.90
CA ILE A 103 59.64 -5.47 13.19
C ILE A 103 58.73 -6.45 13.96
N LEU A 104 57.70 -7.02 13.32
CA LEU A 104 56.81 -7.98 13.99
C LEU A 104 57.53 -9.26 14.40
N ASN A 105 58.31 -9.87 13.50
CA ASN A 105 59.08 -11.07 13.81
C ASN A 105 60.05 -10.82 14.97
N SER A 106 60.56 -9.59 15.12
CA SER A 106 61.39 -9.24 16.27
C SER A 106 60.64 -9.37 17.59
N MET A 107 59.33 -9.07 17.62
CA MET A 107 58.49 -9.13 18.82
C MET A 107 58.14 -10.56 19.25
N ASP A 108 58.21 -11.52 18.32
CA ASP A 108 57.87 -12.91 18.58
C ASP A 108 59.05 -13.72 19.15
N VAL A 109 60.29 -13.25 18.99
CA VAL A 109 61.50 -13.92 19.51
C VAL A 109 61.40 -14.13 21.03
N GLU A 110 61.67 -15.34 21.50
CA GLU A 110 61.65 -15.66 22.93
C GLU A 110 62.96 -15.29 23.64
N ASN A 111 62.84 -14.82 24.88
CA ASN A 111 63.93 -14.64 25.85
C ASN A 111 65.10 -13.71 25.42
N GLU A 112 64.91 -12.80 24.46
CA GLU A 112 65.96 -11.86 24.02
C GLU A 112 65.48 -10.39 23.95
N PRO A 113 65.49 -9.65 25.07
CA PRO A 113 64.99 -8.26 25.12
C PRO A 113 65.70 -7.28 24.20
N LYS A 114 66.96 -7.55 23.80
CA LYS A 114 67.74 -6.66 22.90
C LYS A 114 67.28 -6.73 21.44
N VAL A 115 66.51 -7.76 21.08
CA VAL A 115 65.97 -7.97 19.72
C VAL A 115 64.62 -7.30 19.57
N TRP A 116 63.80 -7.29 20.63
CA TRP A 116 62.48 -6.68 20.62
C TRP A 116 62.53 -5.20 20.25
N TYR A 117 61.82 -4.81 19.20
CA TYR A 117 61.80 -3.44 18.73
C TYR A 117 61.33 -2.43 19.80
N VAL A 118 60.43 -2.86 20.69
CA VAL A 118 59.93 -2.09 21.84
C VAL A 118 61.03 -1.77 22.86
N SER A 119 62.13 -2.52 22.92
CA SER A 119 63.19 -2.28 23.93
C SER A 119 63.85 -0.91 23.79
N LEU A 120 63.82 -0.33 22.59
CA LEU A 120 64.29 1.03 22.29
C LEU A 120 63.44 2.11 22.97
N ALA A 121 62.17 1.83 23.28
CA ALA A 121 61.30 2.74 24.03
C ALA A 121 61.77 2.93 25.49
N LEU A 122 62.56 1.99 26.03
CA LEU A 122 63.12 2.06 27.37
C LEU A 122 64.48 2.78 27.44
N SER A 123 65.07 3.15 26.30
CA SER A 123 66.36 3.83 26.23
C SER A 123 66.20 5.35 26.32
N LYS A 124 66.81 5.97 27.35
CA LYS A 124 66.74 7.42 27.61
C LYS A 124 67.04 8.29 26.38
N ASP A 125 67.99 7.90 25.53
CA ASP A 125 68.42 8.69 24.37
C ASP A 125 67.55 8.44 23.12
N LEU A 126 66.89 7.28 23.04
CA LEU A 126 66.19 6.83 21.82
C LEU A 126 64.66 6.88 21.93
N THR A 127 64.08 6.96 23.13
CA THR A 127 62.61 6.91 23.33
C THR A 127 61.86 7.92 22.46
N LEU A 128 62.25 9.20 22.46
CA LEU A 128 61.55 10.24 21.69
C LEU A 128 61.66 10.01 20.17
N LEU A 129 62.84 9.60 19.70
CA LEU A 129 63.08 9.29 18.30
C LEU A 129 62.31 8.04 17.86
N TRP A 130 62.22 7.03 18.74
CA TRP A 130 61.44 5.81 18.54
C TRP A 130 59.94 6.10 18.48
N ILE A 131 59.40 6.92 19.39
CA ILE A 131 57.98 7.31 19.36
C ILE A 131 57.65 8.00 18.04
N LYS A 132 58.48 8.95 17.59
CA LYS A 132 58.28 9.62 16.29
C LYS A 132 58.30 8.61 15.14
N GLN A 133 59.28 7.71 15.12
CA GLN A 133 59.41 6.73 14.06
C GLN A 133 58.23 5.73 14.03
N ILE A 134 57.79 5.24 15.18
CA ILE A 134 56.61 4.36 15.27
C ILE A 134 55.35 5.09 14.80
N LYS A 135 55.16 6.36 15.17
CA LYS A 135 54.05 7.17 14.65
C LYS A 135 54.06 7.22 13.12
N ASP A 136 55.22 7.46 12.51
CA ASP A 136 55.37 7.51 11.05
C ASP A 136 55.11 6.13 10.41
N VAL A 137 55.68 5.04 10.96
CA VAL A 137 55.48 3.67 10.47
C VAL A 137 54.01 3.25 10.55
N LEU A 138 53.35 3.47 11.69
CA LEU A 138 51.94 3.13 11.85
C LEU A 138 51.04 3.98 10.96
N TRP A 139 51.38 5.25 10.75
CA TRP A 139 50.65 6.08 9.80
C TRP A 139 50.79 5.59 8.35
N PHE A 140 51.99 5.18 7.93
CA PHE A 140 52.16 4.54 6.62
C PHE A 140 51.37 3.23 6.50
N CYS A 141 51.27 2.44 7.57
CA CYS A 141 50.38 1.27 7.60
C CYS A 141 48.91 1.69 7.34
N CYS A 142 48.44 2.77 7.95
CA CYS A 142 47.10 3.32 7.70
C CYS A 142 46.91 3.78 6.24
N GLU A 143 47.88 4.49 5.66
CA GLU A 143 47.80 4.95 4.27
C GLU A 143 47.78 3.78 3.28
N PHE A 144 48.54 2.71 3.53
CA PHE A 144 48.46 1.48 2.73
C PHE A 144 47.10 0.79 2.92
N LEU A 145 46.57 0.70 4.14
CA LEU A 145 45.25 0.10 4.39
C LEU A 145 44.12 0.77 3.60
N LYS A 146 44.19 2.10 3.35
CA LYS A 146 43.20 2.80 2.50
C LYS A 146 43.14 2.29 1.06
N GLN A 147 44.25 1.74 0.54
CA GLN A 147 44.37 1.35 -0.87
C GLN A 147 44.14 -0.15 -1.09
N LEU A 148 44.17 -0.95 -0.04
CA LEU A 148 44.06 -2.42 -0.12
C LEU A 148 42.61 -2.87 -0.22
N LYS A 149 42.38 -3.91 -1.03
CA LYS A 149 41.07 -4.53 -1.23
C LYS A 149 41.02 -5.92 -0.58
N PRO A 150 40.27 -6.12 0.52
CA PRO A 150 40.30 -7.38 1.27
C PRO A 150 39.88 -8.63 0.49
N ASP A 151 39.15 -8.48 -0.62
CA ASP A 151 38.76 -9.56 -1.53
C ASP A 151 39.92 -10.13 -2.36
N ILE A 152 41.00 -9.38 -2.52
CA ILE A 152 42.19 -9.86 -3.21
C ILE A 152 43.07 -10.59 -2.18
N LEU A 153 43.41 -11.86 -2.44
CA LEU A 153 44.13 -12.70 -1.48
C LEU A 153 45.50 -12.13 -1.06
N GLN A 154 46.23 -11.49 -2.00
CA GLN A 154 47.49 -10.81 -1.69
C GLN A 154 47.28 -9.61 -0.77
N ASP A 155 46.29 -8.77 -1.07
CA ASP A 155 45.95 -7.61 -0.26
C ASP A 155 45.43 -8.01 1.13
N SER A 156 44.67 -9.10 1.24
CA SER A 156 44.20 -9.64 2.53
C SER A 156 45.37 -10.00 3.47
N ARG A 157 46.47 -10.55 2.92
CA ARG A 157 47.70 -10.80 3.69
C ARG A 157 48.35 -9.50 4.16
N LEU A 158 48.36 -8.47 3.32
CA LEU A 158 48.89 -7.15 3.66
C LEU A 158 48.01 -6.41 4.69
N VAL A 159 46.69 -6.52 4.57
CA VAL A 159 45.73 -6.01 5.56
C VAL A 159 46.03 -6.60 6.92
N ASN A 160 46.19 -7.93 7.01
CA ASN A 160 46.57 -8.59 8.26
C ASN A 160 47.91 -8.09 8.79
N LEU A 161 48.94 -7.98 7.95
CA LEU A 161 50.26 -7.47 8.35
C LEU A 161 50.17 -6.07 8.98
N HIS A 162 49.49 -5.14 8.31
CA HIS A 162 49.35 -3.76 8.77
C HIS A 162 48.45 -3.64 10.01
N LEU A 163 47.36 -4.42 10.09
CA LEU A 163 46.53 -4.47 11.29
C LEU A 163 47.28 -5.05 12.48
N THR A 164 48.09 -6.10 12.30
CA THR A 164 48.92 -6.64 13.37
C THR A 164 49.95 -5.61 13.86
N MET A 165 50.61 -4.87 12.96
CA MET A 165 51.46 -3.73 13.34
C MET A 165 50.73 -2.73 14.23
N LEU A 166 49.51 -2.34 13.85
CA LEU A 166 48.68 -1.41 14.64
C LEU A 166 48.31 -2.03 15.99
N VAL A 167 47.83 -3.27 16.04
CA VAL A 167 47.43 -3.94 17.28
C VAL A 167 48.60 -4.05 18.25
N THR A 168 49.78 -4.47 17.77
CA THR A 168 50.98 -4.67 18.57
C THR A 168 51.49 -3.35 19.16
N PHE A 169 51.59 -2.27 18.41
CA PHE A 169 52.19 -1.01 18.91
C PHE A 169 51.19 -0.04 19.54
N THR A 170 49.92 -0.41 19.66
CA THR A 170 48.89 0.38 20.36
C THR A 170 48.34 -0.29 21.61
N ASP A 171 48.87 -1.45 21.99
CA ASP A 171 48.51 -2.15 23.21
C ASP A 171 49.70 -2.91 23.79
N THR A 172 49.91 -2.73 25.09
CA THR A 172 51.03 -3.29 25.83
C THR A 172 50.84 -4.76 26.19
N SER A 173 49.61 -5.30 26.06
CA SER A 173 49.30 -6.70 26.42
C SER A 173 50.16 -7.73 25.68
N THR A 174 50.54 -7.43 24.44
CA THR A 174 51.36 -8.30 23.58
C THR A 174 52.86 -8.17 23.85
N TRP A 175 53.30 -7.18 24.64
CA TRP A 175 54.71 -6.88 24.84
C TRP A 175 55.30 -7.81 25.91
N LYS A 176 56.04 -8.83 25.46
CA LYS A 176 56.74 -9.78 26.34
C LYS A 176 57.67 -9.09 27.36
N ILE A 177 58.21 -7.90 27.02
CA ILE A 177 59.08 -7.10 27.91
C ILE A 177 58.39 -6.57 29.17
N LEU A 178 57.05 -6.52 29.17
CA LEU A 178 56.25 -6.03 30.29
C LEU A 178 55.68 -7.16 31.15
N ARG A 179 56.18 -8.39 31.01
CA ARG A 179 55.87 -9.52 31.91
C ARG A 179 56.86 -9.57 33.07
N GLY A 180 56.42 -10.00 34.26
CA GLY A 180 57.29 -10.12 35.44
C GLY A 180 57.80 -8.77 35.96
N LYS A 181 59.13 -8.59 36.05
CA LYS A 181 59.76 -7.36 36.58
C LYS A 181 59.44 -6.08 35.78
N GLY A 182 58.96 -6.21 34.53
CA GLY A 182 58.58 -5.10 33.66
C GLY A 182 57.16 -4.57 33.90
N GLU A 183 56.35 -5.18 34.76
CA GLU A 183 54.96 -4.74 34.99
C GLU A 183 54.87 -3.31 35.55
N THR A 184 55.86 -2.89 36.35
CA THR A 184 55.91 -1.52 36.92
C THR A 184 56.00 -0.43 35.86
N LEU A 185 56.47 -0.75 34.66
CA LEU A 185 56.57 0.17 33.53
C LEU A 185 55.30 0.23 32.68
N ARG A 186 54.33 -0.66 32.90
CA ARG A 186 53.10 -0.76 32.11
C ARG A 186 52.28 0.54 32.06
N PRO A 187 52.11 1.32 33.16
CA PRO A 187 51.39 2.59 33.10
C PRO A 187 52.05 3.61 32.16
N ALA A 188 53.38 3.76 32.22
CA ALA A 188 54.12 4.67 31.34
C ALA A 188 54.05 4.23 29.87
N MET A 189 54.14 2.93 29.61
CA MET A 189 54.02 2.37 28.25
C MET A 189 52.59 2.50 27.69
N ASN A 190 51.57 2.37 28.53
CA ASN A 190 50.18 2.63 28.15
C ASN A 190 49.97 4.09 27.76
N HIS A 191 50.59 5.03 28.48
CA HIS A 191 50.55 6.45 28.11
C HIS A 191 51.23 6.71 26.74
N ILE A 192 52.32 6.02 26.43
CA ILE A 192 52.95 6.08 25.10
C ILE A 192 51.99 5.54 24.02
N CYS A 193 51.35 4.39 24.27
CA CYS A 193 50.37 3.81 23.33
C CYS A 193 49.19 4.77 23.11
N ALA A 194 48.68 5.42 24.17
CA ALA A 194 47.62 6.43 24.07
C ALA A 194 48.08 7.66 23.25
N ASN A 195 49.32 8.11 23.41
CA ASN A 195 49.89 9.20 22.63
C ASN A 195 50.03 8.84 21.14
N ILE A 196 50.49 7.63 20.84
CA ILE A 196 50.56 7.09 19.48
C ILE A 196 49.14 7.05 18.87
N MET A 197 48.16 6.50 19.60
CA MET A 197 46.78 6.41 19.14
C MET A 197 46.16 7.79 18.90
N GLY A 198 46.40 8.76 19.80
CA GLY A 198 45.98 10.15 19.64
C GLY A 198 46.56 10.79 18.36
N HIS A 199 47.82 10.51 18.04
CA HIS A 199 48.45 10.97 16.80
C HIS A 199 47.78 10.37 15.54
N LEU A 200 47.48 9.07 15.56
CA LEU A 200 46.79 8.41 14.44
C LEU A 200 45.39 9.01 14.25
N ASN A 201 44.64 9.22 15.33
CA ASN A 201 43.30 9.81 15.29
C ASN A 201 43.32 11.23 14.70
N GLN A 202 44.28 12.07 15.10
CA GLN A 202 44.44 13.43 14.55
C GLN A 202 44.70 13.43 13.04
N LYS A 203 45.33 12.37 12.50
CA LYS A 203 45.56 12.23 11.06
C LYS A 203 44.41 11.57 10.29
N GLY A 204 43.33 11.15 10.95
CA GLY A 204 42.16 10.56 10.30
C GLY A 204 42.11 9.03 10.34
N PHE A 205 42.56 8.42 11.43
CA PHE A 205 42.53 6.96 11.62
C PHE A 205 41.15 6.33 11.41
N TYR A 206 40.08 6.93 11.94
CA TYR A 206 38.73 6.39 11.77
C TYR A 206 38.27 6.34 10.31
N SER A 207 38.64 7.32 9.49
CA SER A 207 38.35 7.31 8.05
C SER A 207 39.07 6.16 7.33
N VAL A 208 40.29 5.81 7.75
CA VAL A 208 41.01 4.62 7.23
C VAL A 208 40.22 3.35 7.54
N LEU A 209 39.80 3.19 8.79
CA LEU A 209 39.04 2.02 9.22
C LEU A 209 37.69 1.92 8.49
N GLN A 210 37.01 3.04 8.31
CA GLN A 210 35.76 3.09 7.54
C GLN A 210 35.95 2.57 6.12
N ILE A 211 36.94 3.07 5.38
CA ILE A 211 37.22 2.63 3.99
C ILE A 211 37.49 1.12 3.94
N LEU A 212 38.31 0.62 4.87
CA LEU A 212 38.65 -0.79 4.94
C LEU A 212 37.43 -1.67 5.27
N LEU A 213 36.60 -1.23 6.22
CA LEU A 213 35.37 -1.90 6.62
C LEU A 213 34.35 -1.90 5.48
N THR A 214 34.11 -0.76 4.83
CA THR A 214 33.18 -0.67 3.70
C THR A 214 33.63 -1.57 2.54
N ASN A 215 34.92 -1.53 2.17
CA ASN A 215 35.46 -2.43 1.14
C ASN A 215 35.32 -3.91 1.53
N GLY A 216 35.37 -4.23 2.82
CA GLY A 216 35.29 -5.59 3.34
C GLY A 216 33.87 -6.14 3.56
N LEU A 217 32.93 -5.26 3.90
CA LEU A 217 31.60 -5.62 4.45
C LEU A 217 30.42 -5.14 3.61
N ALA A 218 30.56 -4.15 2.71
CA ALA A 218 29.48 -3.68 1.84
C ALA A 218 29.19 -4.68 0.69
N ARG A 219 28.80 -5.90 1.04
CA ARG A 219 28.62 -7.05 0.15
C ARG A 219 27.78 -8.12 0.85
N SER A 220 27.25 -9.08 0.08
CA SER A 220 26.43 -10.17 0.64
C SER A 220 27.23 -11.12 1.54
N ARG A 221 28.50 -11.38 1.22
CA ARG A 221 29.43 -12.21 2.01
C ARG A 221 30.67 -11.41 2.38
N PRO A 222 31.02 -11.26 3.66
CA PRO A 222 32.16 -10.46 4.09
C PRO A 222 33.48 -11.05 3.57
N SER A 223 34.40 -10.19 3.12
CA SER A 223 35.75 -10.60 2.66
C SER A 223 36.82 -10.48 3.75
N LEU A 224 36.51 -9.81 4.87
CA LEU A 224 37.40 -9.72 6.02
C LEU A 224 37.39 -11.03 6.83
N SER A 225 38.58 -11.48 7.24
CA SER A 225 38.71 -12.65 8.13
C SER A 225 38.25 -12.33 9.56
N LYS A 226 37.91 -13.38 10.35
CA LYS A 226 37.60 -13.26 11.80
C LYS A 226 38.67 -12.45 12.54
N GLY A 227 39.95 -12.70 12.25
CA GLY A 227 41.08 -11.99 12.88
C GLY A 227 41.16 -10.52 12.47
N SER A 228 40.98 -10.22 11.18
CA SER A 228 41.03 -8.84 10.66
C SER A 228 39.90 -7.99 11.23
N LEU A 229 38.66 -8.51 11.22
CA LEU A 229 37.50 -7.79 11.76
C LEU A 229 37.64 -7.56 13.28
N THR A 230 38.12 -8.59 14.01
CA THR A 230 38.43 -8.47 15.44
C THR A 230 39.45 -7.36 15.71
N ALA A 231 40.53 -7.30 14.92
CA ALA A 231 41.58 -6.31 15.06
C ALA A 231 41.04 -4.90 14.78
N ILE A 232 40.30 -4.71 13.68
CA ILE A 232 39.72 -3.41 13.30
C ILE A 232 38.78 -2.91 14.39
N PHE A 233 37.84 -3.74 14.86
CA PHE A 233 36.89 -3.31 15.91
C PHE A 233 37.58 -2.99 17.23
N SER A 234 38.57 -3.81 17.63
CA SER A 234 39.36 -3.55 18.85
C SER A 234 40.15 -2.24 18.75
N LEU A 235 40.77 -1.98 17.59
CA LEU A 235 41.50 -0.74 17.33
C LEU A 235 40.58 0.48 17.32
N ALA A 236 39.37 0.37 16.80
CA ALA A 236 38.38 1.43 16.80
C ALA A 236 37.86 1.75 18.23
N LEU A 237 37.71 0.73 19.08
CA LEU A 237 37.16 0.89 20.43
C LEU A 237 38.20 1.45 21.43
N ARG A 238 39.48 1.08 21.29
CA ARG A 238 40.57 1.48 22.20
C ARG A 238 40.62 2.99 22.50
N PRO A 239 40.63 3.90 21.49
CA PRO A 239 40.66 5.34 21.77
C PRO A 239 39.42 5.83 22.53
N VAL A 240 38.24 5.29 22.21
CA VAL A 240 36.99 5.66 22.87
C VAL A 240 37.04 5.29 24.36
N VAL A 241 37.50 4.08 24.68
CA VAL A 241 37.65 3.60 26.06
C VAL A 241 38.73 4.39 26.81
N ALA A 242 39.87 4.64 26.18
CA ALA A 242 40.98 5.38 26.80
C ALA A 242 40.60 6.83 27.17
N ALA A 243 39.74 7.46 26.37
CA ALA A 243 39.21 8.80 26.64
C ALA A 243 37.88 8.79 27.42
N GLN A 244 37.53 7.67 28.07
CA GLN A 244 36.32 7.52 28.88
C GLN A 244 35.04 7.93 28.13
N PHE A 245 34.93 7.56 26.86
CA PHE A 245 33.76 7.81 26.01
C PHE A 245 33.46 9.30 25.77
N SER A 246 34.49 10.14 25.62
CA SER A 246 34.30 11.55 25.23
C SER A 246 33.42 11.72 23.97
N ASP A 247 32.55 12.73 23.98
CA ASP A 247 31.59 13.06 22.91
C ASP A 247 32.24 13.10 21.51
N ASN A 248 33.45 13.66 21.38
CA ASN A 248 34.17 13.75 20.10
C ASN A 248 34.54 12.39 19.52
N LEU A 249 34.97 11.45 20.36
CA LEU A 249 35.35 10.11 19.92
C LEU A 249 34.13 9.20 19.73
N LEU A 250 33.08 9.36 20.55
CA LEU A 250 31.79 8.71 20.31
C LEU A 250 31.21 9.13 18.95
N ARG A 251 31.20 10.44 18.65
CA ARG A 251 30.81 10.98 17.34
C ARG A 251 31.60 10.35 16.21
N SER A 252 32.93 10.29 16.35
CA SER A 252 33.80 9.70 15.31
C SER A 252 33.53 8.21 15.13
N PHE A 253 33.29 7.47 16.22
CA PHE A 253 32.95 6.05 16.16
C PHE A 253 31.60 5.82 15.49
N LEU A 254 30.58 6.62 15.80
CA LEU A 254 29.26 6.54 15.17
C LEU A 254 29.34 6.82 13.66
N ILE A 255 30.06 7.88 13.26
CA ILE A 255 30.17 8.30 11.86
C ILE A 255 30.99 7.33 11.01
N HIS A 256 32.06 6.73 11.55
CA HIS A 256 33.00 5.96 10.75
C HIS A 256 32.91 4.44 10.92
N ILE A 257 32.37 3.95 12.04
CA ILE A 257 32.33 2.51 12.35
C ILE A 257 30.89 2.03 12.36
N MET A 258 30.00 2.66 13.13
CA MET A 258 28.60 2.23 13.23
C MET A 258 27.75 2.56 12.00
N SER A 259 28.21 3.46 11.12
CA SER A 259 27.57 3.74 9.83
C SER A 259 27.93 2.73 8.73
N VAL A 260 28.87 1.81 8.99
CA VAL A 260 29.23 0.76 8.03
C VAL A 260 28.07 -0.22 7.90
N PRO A 261 27.67 -0.62 6.67
CA PRO A 261 26.54 -1.52 6.47
C PRO A 261 26.67 -2.83 7.25
N ALA A 262 25.61 -3.17 7.98
CA ALA A 262 25.46 -4.45 8.67
C ALA A 262 26.63 -4.87 9.58
N ILE A 263 27.45 -3.93 10.07
CA ILE A 263 28.64 -4.26 10.88
C ILE A 263 28.27 -5.10 12.10
N MET A 264 27.13 -4.83 12.72
CA MET A 264 26.70 -5.57 13.89
C MET A 264 26.30 -7.01 13.57
N THR A 265 25.66 -7.25 12.43
CA THR A 265 25.35 -8.62 11.94
C THR A 265 26.64 -9.38 11.61
N HIS A 266 27.62 -8.70 11.00
CA HIS A 266 28.93 -9.30 10.74
C HIS A 266 29.72 -9.62 12.02
N LEU A 267 29.65 -8.75 13.03
CA LEU A 267 30.25 -9.00 14.34
C LEU A 267 29.58 -10.19 15.05
N ALA A 268 28.25 -10.29 14.99
CA ALA A 268 27.50 -11.41 15.57
C ALA A 268 27.86 -12.76 14.94
N THR A 269 28.05 -12.78 13.62
CA THR A 269 28.30 -14.01 12.86
C THR A 269 29.77 -14.45 12.89
N LEU A 270 30.73 -13.51 12.77
CA LEU A 270 32.15 -13.84 12.67
C LEU A 270 32.89 -13.76 14.01
N THR A 271 32.51 -12.83 14.89
CA THR A 271 33.26 -12.47 16.10
C THR A 271 32.33 -12.24 17.31
N PRO A 272 31.55 -13.25 17.74
CA PRO A 272 30.56 -13.09 18.82
C PRO A 272 31.19 -12.63 20.15
N GLU A 273 32.45 -13.01 20.41
CA GLU A 273 33.25 -12.54 21.55
C GLU A 273 33.34 -11.00 21.65
N ARG A 274 33.27 -10.29 20.52
CA ARG A 274 33.33 -8.83 20.50
C ARG A 274 31.99 -8.17 20.81
N LEU A 275 30.87 -8.88 20.65
CA LEU A 275 29.58 -8.39 21.13
C LEU A 275 29.54 -8.33 22.65
N ALA A 276 30.14 -9.31 23.34
CA ALA A 276 30.26 -9.27 24.80
C ALA A 276 31.02 -8.04 25.30
N VAL A 277 31.99 -7.54 24.51
CA VAL A 277 32.71 -6.29 24.81
C VAL A 277 31.82 -5.06 24.61
N VAL A 278 30.89 -5.09 23.66
CA VAL A 278 29.91 -4.01 23.45
C VAL A 278 28.98 -3.90 24.66
N GLU A 279 28.51 -5.04 25.16
CA GLU A 279 27.67 -5.14 26.35
C GLU A 279 28.43 -4.75 27.62
N SER A 280 29.66 -5.26 27.81
CA SER A 280 30.47 -4.97 29.01
C SER A 280 30.80 -3.48 29.18
N HIS A 281 30.83 -2.73 28.08
CA HIS A 281 31.07 -1.28 28.09
C HIS A 281 29.79 -0.45 28.01
N ASP A 282 28.61 -1.07 28.04
CA ASP A 282 27.30 -0.41 27.91
C ASP A 282 27.24 0.57 26.72
N LEU A 283 27.78 0.13 25.57
CA LEU A 283 27.91 0.99 24.39
C LEU A 283 26.55 1.39 23.84
N PHE A 284 25.56 0.49 23.88
CA PHE A 284 24.21 0.78 23.39
C PHE A 284 23.59 1.95 24.16
N ARG A 285 23.58 1.94 25.50
CA ARG A 285 23.08 3.06 26.30
C ARG A 285 23.80 4.36 25.96
N LYS A 286 25.13 4.32 25.88
CA LYS A 286 25.94 5.51 25.57
C LYS A 286 25.64 6.08 24.19
N PHE A 287 25.43 5.24 23.17
CA PHE A 287 25.04 5.70 21.84
C PHE A 287 23.66 6.34 21.84
N ILE A 288 22.68 5.73 22.53
CA ILE A 288 21.33 6.27 22.62
C ILE A 288 21.30 7.59 23.40
N LEU A 289 21.99 7.70 24.53
CA LEU A 289 22.04 8.95 25.31
C LEU A 289 22.83 10.07 24.61
N PHE A 290 23.83 9.72 23.80
CA PHE A 290 24.54 10.70 22.96
C PHE A 290 23.62 11.21 21.84
N LEU A 291 22.98 10.28 21.11
CA LEU A 291 22.10 10.62 20.00
C LEU A 291 20.74 11.21 20.45
N SER A 292 20.31 11.02 21.69
CA SER A 292 19.05 11.61 22.18
C SER A 292 19.10 13.14 22.25
N ARG A 293 20.30 13.73 22.25
CA ARG A 293 20.50 15.17 22.11
C ARG A 293 20.32 15.54 20.64
N GLU A 294 19.25 16.28 20.35
CA GLU A 294 18.83 16.63 18.99
C GLU A 294 19.96 17.25 18.14
N THR A 295 20.75 18.16 18.72
CA THR A 295 21.89 18.81 18.05
C THR A 295 22.95 17.79 17.61
N GLN A 296 23.31 16.86 18.49
CA GLN A 296 24.32 15.83 18.21
C GLN A 296 23.81 14.83 17.17
N CYS A 297 22.55 14.40 17.25
CA CYS A 297 21.95 13.51 16.25
C CYS A 297 21.92 14.16 14.87
N ARG A 298 21.48 15.42 14.79
CA ARG A 298 21.43 16.18 13.55
C ARG A 298 22.83 16.34 12.95
N ASP A 299 23.84 16.66 13.75
CA ASP A 299 25.22 16.81 13.28
C ASP A 299 25.77 15.48 12.74
N VAL A 300 25.48 14.35 13.39
CA VAL A 300 25.86 13.01 12.90
C VAL A 300 25.16 12.71 11.58
N CYS A 301 23.84 12.92 11.49
CA CYS A 301 23.07 12.70 10.26
C CYS A 301 23.53 13.64 9.13
N MET A 302 23.87 14.90 9.40
CA MET A 302 24.38 15.80 8.36
C MET A 302 25.75 15.38 7.83
N CYS A 303 26.57 14.73 8.66
CA CYS A 303 27.84 14.16 8.22
C CYS A 303 27.66 12.84 7.46
N LEU A 304 26.56 12.13 7.71
CA LEU A 304 26.22 10.85 7.10
C LEU A 304 25.16 11.06 6.02
N GLU A 305 25.52 10.96 4.74
CA GLU A 305 24.51 10.91 3.67
C GLU A 305 23.40 9.89 4.00
N GLY A 306 22.16 10.08 3.50
CA GLY A 306 21.00 9.32 3.96
C GLY A 306 21.15 7.79 3.90
N SER A 307 21.87 7.26 2.92
CA SER A 307 22.19 5.82 2.82
C SER A 307 23.04 5.31 4.00
N HIS A 308 24.00 6.10 4.46
CA HIS A 308 24.85 5.76 5.62
C HIS A 308 24.13 6.02 6.95
N THR A 309 23.25 7.02 7.00
CA THR A 309 22.34 7.22 8.15
C THR A 309 21.43 6.01 8.32
N LEU A 310 20.91 5.44 7.22
CA LEU A 310 20.12 4.21 7.26
C LEU A 310 20.94 3.01 7.78
N CYS A 311 22.22 2.90 7.39
CA CYS A 311 23.12 1.86 7.92
C CYS A 311 23.33 1.99 9.44
N LEU A 312 23.57 3.21 9.93
CA LEU A 312 23.65 3.49 11.36
C LEU A 312 22.35 3.10 12.08
N LEU A 313 21.21 3.44 11.49
CA LEU A 313 19.90 3.11 12.04
C LEU A 313 19.72 1.59 12.18
N GLY A 314 20.01 0.81 11.13
CA GLY A 314 19.90 -0.65 11.17
C GLY A 314 20.82 -1.28 12.22
N ASN A 315 22.06 -0.79 12.36
CA ASN A 315 22.98 -1.28 13.39
C ASN A 315 22.50 -0.95 14.81
N LEU A 316 21.88 0.22 15.04
CA LEU A 316 21.29 0.58 16.34
C LEU A 316 20.06 -0.28 16.66
N VAL A 317 19.18 -0.52 15.69
CA VAL A 317 18.01 -1.40 15.85
C VAL A 317 18.45 -2.82 16.23
N TYR A 318 19.45 -3.35 15.53
CA TYR A 318 19.99 -4.68 15.84
C TYR A 318 20.63 -4.73 17.23
N LEU A 319 21.38 -3.70 17.63
CA LEU A 319 21.91 -3.60 19.00
C LEU A 319 20.81 -3.55 20.06
N GLY A 320 19.73 -2.81 19.82
CA GLY A 320 18.58 -2.76 20.70
C GLY A 320 17.93 -4.13 20.88
N SER A 321 17.83 -4.90 19.80
CA SER A 321 17.28 -6.27 19.85
C SER A 321 18.13 -7.28 20.63
N LEU A 322 19.39 -6.95 20.94
CA LEU A 322 20.29 -7.78 21.76
C LEU A 322 20.32 -7.36 23.24
N ASN A 323 19.80 -6.16 23.60
CA ASN A 323 20.00 -5.55 24.92
C ASN A 323 18.66 -5.12 25.55
N ASP A 324 17.81 -6.09 25.88
CA ASP A 324 16.44 -5.87 26.37
C ASP A 324 16.39 -4.93 27.59
N LYS A 325 17.27 -5.12 28.58
CA LYS A 325 17.30 -4.30 29.80
C LYS A 325 17.52 -2.81 29.51
N VAL A 326 18.49 -2.50 28.65
CA VAL A 326 18.80 -1.12 28.29
C VAL A 326 17.67 -0.53 27.45
N LEU A 327 17.07 -1.34 26.57
CA LEU A 327 15.95 -0.91 25.75
C LEU A 327 14.71 -0.58 26.58
N GLU A 328 14.39 -1.38 27.61
CA GLU A 328 13.29 -1.13 28.54
C GLU A 328 13.50 0.17 29.35
N GLU A 329 14.72 0.40 29.86
CA GLU A 329 15.05 1.59 30.64
C GLU A 329 15.09 2.86 29.77
N GLU A 330 15.62 2.78 28.55
CA GLU A 330 15.87 3.93 27.67
C GLU A 330 14.90 3.99 26.48
N THR A 331 13.72 3.37 26.57
CA THR A 331 12.76 3.26 25.46
C THR A 331 12.44 4.62 24.84
N ALA A 332 12.20 5.65 25.68
CA ALA A 332 11.84 6.99 25.20
C ALA A 332 12.97 7.62 24.37
N HIS A 333 14.23 7.50 24.83
CA HIS A 333 15.39 8.00 24.11
C HIS A 333 15.62 7.20 22.82
N PHE A 334 15.50 5.87 22.86
CA PHE A 334 15.65 5.01 21.68
C PHE A 334 14.63 5.35 20.58
N VAL A 335 13.35 5.42 20.94
CA VAL A 335 12.26 5.80 20.02
C VAL A 335 12.51 7.20 19.45
N GLY A 336 12.89 8.16 20.31
CA GLY A 336 13.24 9.51 19.88
C GLY A 336 14.37 9.52 18.85
N VAL A 337 15.48 8.83 19.09
CA VAL A 337 16.63 8.75 18.16
C VAL A 337 16.20 8.21 16.80
N LEU A 338 15.43 7.11 16.78
CA LEU A 338 14.97 6.51 15.53
C LEU A 338 14.06 7.46 14.73
N ILE A 339 13.13 8.16 15.40
CA ILE A 339 12.27 9.17 14.75
C ILE A 339 13.12 10.26 14.09
N HIS A 340 14.10 10.82 14.81
CA HIS A 340 14.95 11.91 14.26
C HIS A 340 15.74 11.44 13.04
N MET A 341 16.30 10.23 13.09
CA MET A 341 17.06 9.66 11.97
C MET A 341 16.18 9.33 10.76
N LEU A 342 14.99 8.76 10.97
CA LEU A 342 14.03 8.48 9.89
C LEU A 342 13.51 9.78 9.27
N SER A 343 13.11 10.76 10.09
CA SER A 343 12.69 12.09 9.63
C SER A 343 13.79 12.82 8.86
N TYR A 344 15.06 12.61 9.21
CA TYR A 344 16.18 13.11 8.40
C TYR A 344 16.21 12.46 7.01
N CYS A 345 16.10 11.14 6.94
CA CYS A 345 16.06 10.42 5.66
C CYS A 345 14.82 10.80 4.82
N GLN A 346 13.66 10.95 5.46
CA GLN A 346 12.38 11.27 4.83
C GLN A 346 12.42 12.58 4.02
N LYS A 347 13.19 13.59 4.46
CA LYS A 347 13.36 14.88 3.74
C LYS A 347 13.85 14.72 2.30
N TYR A 348 14.50 13.60 2.01
CA TYR A 348 15.06 13.30 0.70
C TYR A 348 14.26 12.23 -0.06
N VAL A 349 13.25 11.61 0.57
CA VAL A 349 12.38 10.62 -0.09
C VAL A 349 11.37 11.36 -0.96
N SER A 350 11.25 10.94 -2.22
CA SER A 350 10.30 11.47 -3.20
C SER A 350 9.29 10.39 -3.58
N GLN A 351 8.05 10.81 -3.84
CA GLN A 351 7.02 9.90 -4.37
C GLN A 351 7.16 9.65 -5.89
N LYS A 352 7.91 10.51 -6.60
CA LYS A 352 8.02 10.46 -8.07
C LYS A 352 9.46 10.52 -8.55
N LYS A 353 9.72 9.83 -9.65
CA LYS A 353 10.97 9.91 -10.42
C LYS A 353 11.12 11.32 -11.01
N SER A 354 12.30 11.90 -10.82
CA SER A 354 12.76 13.16 -11.41
C SER A 354 14.22 13.00 -11.86
N ASN A 355 14.71 13.93 -12.68
CA ASN A 355 16.12 13.99 -13.09
C ASN A 355 17.08 14.19 -11.89
N LEU A 356 16.56 14.64 -10.76
CA LEU A 356 17.31 14.88 -9.51
C LEU A 356 17.11 13.77 -8.48
N THR A 357 16.46 12.66 -8.83
CA THR A 357 16.22 11.55 -7.89
C THR A 357 16.87 10.26 -8.37
N HIS A 358 17.46 9.52 -7.44
CA HIS A 358 18.06 8.21 -7.62
C HIS A 358 17.19 7.12 -6.98
N TRP A 359 17.28 5.89 -7.48
CA TRP A 359 16.56 4.76 -6.88
C TRP A 359 17.39 4.13 -5.75
N HIS A 360 16.77 3.94 -4.59
CA HIS A 360 17.37 3.26 -3.44
C HIS A 360 16.52 2.02 -3.05
N PRO A 361 17.12 0.83 -2.82
CA PRO A 361 16.38 -0.42 -2.58
C PRO A 361 15.40 -0.41 -1.40
N VAL A 362 15.71 0.35 -0.33
CA VAL A 362 14.85 0.47 0.87
C VAL A 362 13.97 1.74 0.86
N LEU A 363 14.53 2.91 0.49
CA LEU A 363 13.88 4.22 0.57
C LEU A 363 13.01 4.57 -0.66
N GLY A 364 13.22 3.93 -1.80
CA GLY A 364 12.54 4.26 -3.07
C GLY A 364 13.24 5.40 -3.82
N TRP A 365 12.48 6.34 -4.39
CA TRP A 365 13.06 7.51 -5.07
C TRP A 365 13.64 8.48 -4.04
N PHE A 366 14.91 8.86 -4.21
CA PHE A 366 15.71 9.58 -3.23
C PHE A 366 16.46 10.75 -3.88
N SER A 367 16.38 11.95 -3.32
CA SER A 367 16.90 13.20 -3.94
C SER A 367 18.36 13.53 -3.61
N GLN A 368 19.01 12.73 -2.77
CA GLN A 368 20.45 12.83 -2.49
C GLN A 368 21.21 11.72 -3.25
N THR A 369 22.52 11.90 -3.38
CA THR A 369 23.44 10.90 -3.94
C THR A 369 23.28 9.55 -3.24
N VAL A 370 23.24 8.48 -4.04
CA VAL A 370 23.17 7.11 -3.56
C VAL A 370 24.48 6.42 -3.92
N ASP A 371 25.13 5.84 -2.91
CA ASP A 371 26.29 4.98 -3.10
C ASP A 371 25.81 3.58 -3.52
N TYR A 372 25.87 3.31 -4.83
CA TYR A 372 25.50 2.01 -5.39
C TYR A 372 26.37 0.85 -4.88
N GLY A 373 27.55 1.13 -4.32
CA GLY A 373 28.40 0.11 -3.68
C GLY A 373 27.74 -0.53 -2.45
N LEU A 374 26.77 0.14 -1.83
CA LEU A 374 26.06 -0.39 -0.66
C LEU A 374 24.93 -1.36 -1.04
N ASN A 375 24.49 -1.40 -2.30
CA ASN A 375 23.31 -2.15 -2.72
C ASN A 375 23.38 -3.65 -2.39
N GLU A 376 24.55 -4.27 -2.52
CA GLU A 376 24.74 -5.69 -2.18
C GLU A 376 24.56 -5.99 -0.68
N SER A 377 24.77 -5.00 0.18
CA SER A 377 24.58 -5.12 1.64
C SER A 377 23.17 -4.79 2.11
N MET A 378 22.34 -4.21 1.23
CA MET A 378 20.96 -3.81 1.58
C MET A 378 20.10 -4.96 2.09
N PRO A 379 20.17 -6.21 1.57
CA PRO A 379 19.40 -7.32 2.14
C PRO A 379 19.74 -7.60 3.60
N LEU A 380 21.01 -7.46 4.00
CA LEU A 380 21.44 -7.62 5.40
C LEU A 380 20.92 -6.46 6.26
N LEU A 381 20.96 -5.24 5.73
CA LEU A 381 20.40 -4.06 6.40
C LEU A 381 18.89 -4.19 6.58
N THR A 382 18.16 -4.66 5.57
CA THR A 382 16.71 -4.93 5.68
C THR A 382 16.43 -5.96 6.76
N LYS A 383 17.24 -7.03 6.89
CA LYS A 383 17.13 -7.98 8.00
C LYS A 383 17.37 -7.33 9.37
N GLN A 384 18.32 -6.41 9.48
CA GLN A 384 18.52 -5.67 10.73
C GLN A 384 17.30 -4.80 11.06
N LEU A 385 16.80 -4.04 10.08
CA LEU A 385 15.61 -3.21 10.24
C LEU A 385 14.37 -4.04 10.61
N GLN A 386 14.24 -5.26 10.08
CA GLN A 386 13.14 -6.19 10.41
C GLN A 386 13.01 -6.48 11.91
N HIS A 387 14.10 -6.36 12.68
CA HIS A 387 14.02 -6.52 14.14
C HIS A 387 13.15 -5.42 14.78
N LEU A 388 13.00 -4.24 14.16
CA LEU A 388 12.17 -3.14 14.67
C LEU A 388 10.68 -3.51 14.73
N TRP A 389 10.18 -4.27 13.75
CA TRP A 389 8.80 -4.77 13.71
C TRP A 389 8.73 -6.28 13.94
N GLY A 390 9.76 -6.85 14.56
CA GLY A 390 9.74 -8.23 15.05
C GLY A 390 8.92 -8.34 16.33
N VAL A 391 8.33 -9.52 16.56
CA VAL A 391 7.47 -9.80 17.72
C VAL A 391 8.14 -9.43 19.05
N HIS A 392 9.44 -9.72 19.18
CA HIS A 392 10.23 -9.40 20.37
C HIS A 392 10.27 -7.89 20.68
N MET A 393 10.64 -7.08 19.69
CA MET A 393 10.72 -5.62 19.83
C MET A 393 9.34 -4.99 20.09
N ILE A 394 8.31 -5.46 19.37
CA ILE A 394 6.93 -4.98 19.55
C ILE A 394 6.46 -5.24 20.98
N ARG A 395 6.75 -6.42 21.56
CA ARG A 395 6.37 -6.75 22.93
C ARG A 395 7.02 -5.81 23.96
N ILE A 396 8.28 -5.44 23.75
CA ILE A 396 9.01 -4.51 24.63
C ILE A 396 8.44 -3.09 24.49
N LEU A 397 8.34 -2.59 23.25
CA LEU A 397 7.87 -1.22 23.00
C LEU A 397 6.42 -1.01 23.45
N PHE A 398 5.51 -1.92 23.10
CA PHE A 398 4.09 -1.85 23.47
C PHE A 398 3.75 -2.58 24.77
N CYS A 399 4.72 -2.80 25.67
CA CYS A 399 4.48 -3.51 26.94
C CYS A 399 3.31 -2.91 27.75
N ASP A 400 3.18 -1.58 27.79
CA ASP A 400 2.11 -0.88 28.49
C ASP A 400 0.71 -1.17 27.91
N VAL A 401 0.62 -1.40 26.60
CA VAL A 401 -0.62 -1.78 25.91
C VAL A 401 -0.90 -3.27 26.06
N LEU A 402 0.13 -4.11 25.93
CA LEU A 402 0.00 -5.57 25.87
C LEU A 402 -0.17 -6.25 27.23
N SER A 403 0.33 -5.64 28.30
CA SER A 403 0.27 -6.17 29.68
C SER A 403 -1.13 -6.12 30.30
N LYS A 404 -2.10 -5.42 29.69
CA LYS A 404 -3.49 -5.46 30.11
C LYS A 404 -4.10 -6.83 29.82
N LYS A 405 -4.57 -7.50 30.88
CA LYS A 405 -5.57 -8.57 30.74
C LYS A 405 -6.85 -7.94 30.18
N LEU A 406 -7.33 -8.44 29.05
CA LEU A 406 -8.73 -8.26 28.67
C LEU A 406 -9.58 -8.79 29.83
N LEU A 407 -10.62 -8.07 30.23
CA LEU A 407 -11.51 -8.44 31.33
C LEU A 407 -12.24 -9.76 31.00
N GLU A 408 -11.60 -10.88 31.26
CA GLU A 408 -12.24 -12.20 31.31
C GLU A 408 -12.52 -12.55 32.78
N ASN A 409 -13.81 -12.76 33.06
CA ASN A 409 -14.40 -13.38 34.25
C ASN A 409 -14.28 -12.60 35.58
N GLN A 410 -15.25 -11.74 35.88
CA GLN A 410 -15.65 -11.51 37.27
C GLN A 410 -16.69 -12.56 37.67
N GLU A 411 -16.30 -13.46 38.57
CA GLU A 411 -17.21 -14.32 39.33
C GLU A 411 -18.21 -13.45 40.12
N ILE A 412 -19.47 -13.88 40.09
CA ILE A 412 -20.60 -13.23 40.75
C ILE A 412 -20.46 -13.43 42.26
N ALA A 413 -20.18 -12.37 43.02
CA ALA A 413 -20.33 -12.38 44.48
C ALA A 413 -21.83 -12.31 44.87
N PRO A 414 -22.29 -13.00 45.93
CA PRO A 414 -23.72 -13.07 46.28
C PRO A 414 -24.20 -11.82 47.02
N LEU A 415 -25.40 -11.34 46.68
CA LEU A 415 -26.09 -10.23 47.36
C LEU A 415 -27.04 -10.74 48.47
N PRO A 416 -27.32 -9.94 49.54
CA PRO A 416 -28.04 -10.40 50.71
C PRO A 416 -29.56 -10.44 50.53
N THR A 417 -30.18 -11.41 51.21
CA THR A 417 -31.62 -11.71 51.28
C THR A 417 -32.43 -10.72 52.13
N GLN A 418 -33.62 -10.34 51.65
CA GLN A 418 -34.74 -9.86 52.48
C GLN A 418 -36.11 -10.34 51.95
N PRO A 419 -37.16 -10.41 52.81
CA PRO A 419 -38.09 -11.54 52.84
C PRO A 419 -39.46 -11.33 52.16
N LEU A 420 -40.13 -12.47 51.97
CA LEU A 420 -41.39 -12.71 51.25
C LEU A 420 -42.68 -12.19 51.92
N SER A 421 -43.68 -11.87 51.09
CA SER A 421 -45.11 -12.14 51.36
C SER A 421 -45.90 -12.40 50.05
N PRO A 422 -47.04 -13.13 50.06
CA PRO A 422 -47.44 -14.03 48.96
C PRO A 422 -48.81 -13.73 48.29
N GLN A 423 -49.10 -14.50 47.21
CA GLN A 423 -50.38 -14.76 46.49
C GLN A 423 -50.69 -13.87 45.26
N ASN A 424 -51.19 -14.35 44.10
CA ASN A 424 -51.36 -15.69 43.50
C ASN A 424 -51.71 -15.53 41.98
N SER A 425 -51.44 -16.59 41.20
CA SER A 425 -51.99 -16.98 39.88
C SER A 425 -51.26 -16.59 38.56
N LEU A 426 -51.06 -17.63 37.73
CA LEU A 426 -50.30 -17.85 36.47
C LEU A 426 -51.19 -17.66 35.19
N PRO A 427 -50.73 -17.92 33.94
CA PRO A 427 -49.48 -17.55 33.26
C PRO A 427 -49.71 -17.06 31.79
N MET A 428 -48.95 -16.07 31.32
CA MET A 428 -48.46 -15.96 29.92
C MET A 428 -47.84 -14.58 29.73
N LYS A 429 -46.50 -14.53 29.68
CA LYS A 429 -45.62 -13.49 29.10
C LYS A 429 -44.29 -13.53 29.84
N ASN A 430 -43.38 -14.40 29.39
CA ASN A 430 -41.97 -14.32 29.81
C ASN A 430 -41.02 -15.00 28.79
N LEU A 431 -41.14 -14.66 27.51
CA LEU A 431 -40.06 -14.88 26.52
C LEU A 431 -39.29 -13.59 26.15
N PHE A 432 -39.80 -12.40 26.47
CA PHE A 432 -39.18 -11.14 26.05
C PHE A 432 -38.28 -10.46 27.10
N LYS A 433 -38.05 -11.06 28.28
CA LYS A 433 -37.22 -10.43 29.33
C LYS A 433 -35.82 -11.03 29.53
N ARG A 434 -35.53 -12.22 29.00
CA ARG A 434 -34.18 -12.81 29.03
C ARG A 434 -33.26 -12.30 27.91
N ALA A 435 -33.80 -11.73 26.83
CA ALA A 435 -33.02 -11.07 25.78
C ALA A 435 -32.52 -9.68 26.22
N PHE A 436 -33.22 -8.99 27.13
CA PHE A 436 -32.85 -7.64 27.55
C PHE A 436 -31.90 -7.59 28.76
N GLN A 437 -31.70 -8.70 29.48
CA GLN A 437 -30.77 -8.77 30.62
C GLN A 437 -29.32 -9.07 30.19
N LYS A 438 -29.08 -9.78 29.07
CA LYS A 438 -27.73 -9.90 28.48
C LYS A 438 -27.26 -8.59 27.85
N SER A 439 -28.17 -7.78 27.30
CA SER A 439 -27.84 -6.42 26.83
C SER A 439 -27.65 -5.40 27.95
N ALA A 440 -28.14 -5.65 29.16
CA ALA A 440 -27.99 -4.75 30.32
C ALA A 440 -26.67 -4.99 31.08
N SER A 441 -26.20 -6.24 31.14
CA SER A 441 -24.89 -6.58 31.74
C SER A 441 -23.73 -6.01 30.92
N VAL A 442 -23.85 -5.94 29.58
CA VAL A 442 -22.83 -5.39 28.66
C VAL A 442 -22.94 -3.87 28.49
N ARG A 443 -24.10 -3.26 28.73
CA ARG A 443 -24.21 -1.78 28.85
C ARG A 443 -23.32 -1.19 29.95
N ASN A 444 -22.89 -2.01 30.91
CA ASN A 444 -21.94 -1.61 31.94
C ASN A 444 -20.47 -1.83 31.54
N ILE A 445 -20.17 -2.59 30.48
CA ILE A 445 -18.81 -2.83 29.95
C ILE A 445 -18.44 -1.80 28.86
N LEU A 446 -19.44 -1.17 28.22
CA LEU A 446 -19.26 -0.27 27.08
C LEU A 446 -19.73 1.18 27.32
N LYS A 447 -19.94 1.61 28.57
CA LYS A 447 -19.90 3.05 28.87
C LYS A 447 -18.44 3.48 28.79
N PRO A 448 -18.10 4.63 28.17
CA PRO A 448 -16.75 5.15 28.24
C PRO A 448 -16.46 5.38 29.72
N VAL A 449 -15.69 4.49 30.32
CA VAL A 449 -14.96 4.84 31.53
C VAL A 449 -13.81 5.70 31.02
N GLY A 450 -14.12 6.95 30.65
CA GLY A 450 -13.11 7.95 30.39
C GLY A 450 -12.21 7.98 31.61
N GLY A 451 -10.91 7.78 31.41
CA GLY A 451 -10.05 7.45 32.54
C GLY A 451 -8.57 7.78 32.35
N LYS A 452 -8.04 7.61 31.13
CA LYS A 452 -6.62 7.94 30.90
C LYS A 452 -6.46 9.41 30.51
N ARG A 453 -5.63 10.12 31.28
CA ARG A 453 -5.27 11.50 30.96
C ARG A 453 -4.27 11.50 29.80
N VAL A 454 -4.50 12.40 28.84
CA VAL A 454 -3.70 12.52 27.61
C VAL A 454 -2.24 12.91 27.90
N ASP A 455 -2.01 13.62 29.01
CA ASP A 455 -0.70 14.05 29.51
C ASP A 455 0.03 12.96 30.32
N SER A 456 -0.57 11.77 30.51
CA SER A 456 0.10 10.69 31.24
C SER A 456 1.32 10.16 30.49
N ALA A 457 2.37 9.79 31.23
CA ALA A 457 3.61 9.27 30.67
C ALA A 457 3.39 8.01 29.80
N GLU A 458 2.45 7.15 30.20
CA GLU A 458 2.03 5.97 29.44
C GLU A 458 1.51 6.36 28.04
N VAL A 459 0.58 7.33 27.97
CA VAL A 459 -0.01 7.79 26.70
C VAL A 459 1.04 8.45 25.82
N GLN A 460 1.91 9.28 26.38
CA GLN A 460 2.99 9.92 25.62
C GLN A 460 3.98 8.90 25.05
N LYS A 461 4.31 7.85 25.80
CA LYS A 461 5.16 6.75 25.35
C LYS A 461 4.51 5.98 24.18
N VAL A 462 3.27 5.54 24.33
CA VAL A 462 2.53 4.81 23.27
C VAL A 462 2.39 5.66 22.00
N CYS A 463 2.05 6.95 22.14
CA CYS A 463 1.95 7.84 21.00
C CYS A 463 3.30 8.02 20.29
N SER A 464 4.41 8.16 21.04
CA SER A 464 5.75 8.28 20.46
C SER A 464 6.15 7.02 19.68
N ILE A 465 5.80 5.82 20.18
CA ILE A 465 6.02 4.56 19.46
C ILE A 465 5.17 4.51 18.19
N CYS A 466 3.92 4.97 18.24
CA CYS A 466 3.07 5.02 17.05
C CYS A 466 3.62 5.98 15.99
N VAL A 467 4.15 7.14 16.42
CA VAL A 467 4.85 8.08 15.53
C VAL A 467 6.06 7.41 14.91
N LEU A 468 6.88 6.69 15.66
CA LEU A 468 8.01 5.93 15.13
C LEU A 468 7.59 5.00 13.99
N TYR A 469 6.57 4.17 14.18
CA TYR A 469 6.11 3.27 13.12
C TYR A 469 5.47 4.00 11.94
N GLN A 470 4.75 5.12 12.17
CA GLN A 470 4.26 5.96 11.08
C GLN A 470 5.40 6.61 10.27
N THR A 471 6.41 7.17 10.93
CA THR A 471 7.62 7.69 10.26
C THR A 471 8.36 6.58 9.53
N THR A 472 8.39 5.37 10.08
CA THR A 472 8.99 4.19 9.42
C THR A 472 8.21 3.82 8.15
N LEU A 473 6.88 3.78 8.20
CA LEU A 473 5.99 3.44 7.09
C LEU A 473 6.03 4.47 5.94
N THR A 474 6.28 5.74 6.26
CA THR A 474 6.40 6.83 5.27
C THR A 474 7.81 6.96 4.71
N THR A 475 8.84 6.62 5.50
CA THR A 475 10.25 6.70 5.07
C THR A 475 10.70 5.47 4.29
N LEU A 476 10.36 4.26 4.75
CA LEU A 476 10.83 2.99 4.18
C LEU A 476 9.84 2.43 3.15
N THR A 477 9.58 3.21 2.09
CA THR A 477 8.48 2.97 1.15
C THR A 477 8.51 1.60 0.48
N GLN A 478 9.70 1.05 0.18
CA GLN A 478 9.84 -0.23 -0.54
C GLN A 478 9.54 -1.45 0.33
N ILE A 479 9.64 -1.31 1.65
CA ILE A 479 9.39 -2.39 2.62
C ILE A 479 8.17 -2.11 3.50
N ARG A 480 7.33 -1.13 3.12
CA ARG A 480 6.10 -0.75 3.82
C ARG A 480 5.20 -1.95 4.16
N LEU A 481 4.99 -2.85 3.20
CA LEU A 481 4.15 -4.05 3.40
C LEU A 481 4.76 -5.04 4.40
N GLN A 482 6.09 -5.17 4.44
CA GLN A 482 6.76 -6.04 5.42
C GLN A 482 6.58 -5.49 6.84
N ILE A 483 6.66 -4.16 7.00
CA ILE A 483 6.43 -3.50 8.29
C ILE A 483 4.99 -3.72 8.77
N LEU A 484 4.00 -3.48 7.89
CA LEU A 484 2.58 -3.72 8.23
C LEU A 484 2.32 -5.18 8.60
N THR A 485 2.91 -6.12 7.85
CA THR A 485 2.79 -7.56 8.14
C THR A 485 3.41 -7.92 9.50
N GLY A 486 4.58 -7.36 9.83
CA GLY A 486 5.21 -7.58 11.12
C GLY A 486 4.41 -7.03 12.30
N LEU A 487 3.82 -5.84 12.16
CA LEU A 487 2.99 -5.22 13.20
C LEU A 487 1.66 -5.95 13.40
N THR A 488 1.16 -6.64 12.38
CA THR A 488 -0.12 -7.36 12.42
C THR A 488 0.04 -8.83 12.82
N TYR A 489 1.26 -9.36 12.85
CA TYR A 489 1.55 -10.74 13.24
C TYR A 489 1.22 -11.06 14.70
N LEU A 490 1.21 -10.05 15.58
CA LEU A 490 0.82 -10.24 16.97
C LEU A 490 -0.68 -9.96 17.11
N ASP A 491 -1.49 -11.03 17.11
CA ASP A 491 -2.96 -10.98 17.06
C ASP A 491 -3.61 -10.04 18.11
N ASP A 492 -3.00 -9.97 19.30
CA ASP A 492 -3.48 -9.17 20.44
C ASP A 492 -3.21 -7.66 20.33
N LEU A 493 -2.29 -7.21 19.46
CA LEU A 493 -1.81 -5.83 19.49
C LEU A 493 -2.91 -4.85 19.08
N LEU A 494 -3.56 -5.08 17.94
CA LEU A 494 -4.56 -4.16 17.39
C LEU A 494 -5.83 -4.06 18.25
N PRO A 495 -6.41 -5.17 18.76
CA PRO A 495 -7.55 -5.10 19.66
C PRO A 495 -7.23 -4.34 20.95
N LYS A 496 -6.06 -4.56 21.54
CA LYS A 496 -5.61 -3.84 22.74
C LYS A 496 -5.31 -2.36 22.45
N LEU A 497 -4.75 -2.04 21.28
CA LEU A 497 -4.54 -0.67 20.84
C LEU A 497 -5.87 0.06 20.59
N TRP A 498 -6.88 -0.62 20.04
CA TRP A 498 -8.23 -0.09 19.89
C TRP A 498 -8.87 0.20 21.25
N ALA A 499 -8.81 -0.75 22.19
CA ALA A 499 -9.29 -0.54 23.55
C ALA A 499 -8.59 0.67 24.21
N PHE A 500 -7.28 0.80 24.01
CA PHE A 500 -6.51 1.95 24.48
C PHE A 500 -7.02 3.27 23.89
N ILE A 501 -7.27 3.33 22.57
CA ILE A 501 -7.84 4.50 21.87
C ILE A 501 -9.21 4.89 22.45
N CYS A 502 -10.05 3.91 22.79
CA CYS A 502 -11.37 4.16 23.36
C CYS A 502 -11.34 4.73 24.79
N GLU A 503 -10.32 4.39 25.60
CA GLU A 503 -10.15 4.83 27.00
C GLU A 503 -9.60 6.26 27.15
N LEU A 504 -9.19 6.90 26.04
CA LEU A 504 -8.59 8.24 26.05
C LEU A 504 -9.64 9.33 26.28
N GLY A 505 -9.36 10.19 27.25
CA GLY A 505 -10.15 11.39 27.54
C GLY A 505 -11.45 11.11 28.32
N PRO A 506 -12.07 12.16 28.88
CA PRO A 506 -13.22 12.03 29.78
C PRO A 506 -14.54 11.71 29.07
N GLN A 507 -14.64 11.95 27.76
CA GLN A 507 -15.85 11.74 26.94
C GLN A 507 -15.68 10.63 25.89
N GLY A 508 -14.58 9.87 25.95
CA GLY A 508 -14.20 8.81 25.01
C GLY A 508 -13.44 9.31 23.78
N GLY A 509 -12.83 8.36 23.05
CA GLY A 509 -11.89 8.64 21.95
C GLY A 509 -12.43 9.54 20.84
N LEU A 510 -13.64 9.32 20.32
CA LEU A 510 -14.13 10.03 19.11
C LEU A 510 -14.12 11.55 19.27
N LYS A 511 -14.60 12.05 20.41
CA LYS A 511 -14.65 13.49 20.66
C LYS A 511 -13.25 14.09 20.75
N LEU A 512 -12.34 13.42 21.45
CA LEU A 512 -10.94 13.82 21.57
C LEU A 512 -10.29 13.95 20.18
N PHE A 513 -10.40 12.94 19.34
CA PHE A 513 -9.79 12.97 18.00
C PHE A 513 -10.41 14.04 17.10
N LEU A 514 -11.71 14.33 17.22
CA LEU A 514 -12.35 15.44 16.49
C LEU A 514 -11.87 16.81 17.00
N GLU A 515 -11.61 16.96 18.29
CA GLU A 515 -10.99 18.17 18.85
C GLU A 515 -9.54 18.33 18.36
N CYS A 516 -8.77 17.24 18.28
CA CYS A 516 -7.41 17.24 17.72
C CYS A 516 -7.35 17.69 16.26
N LEU A 517 -8.37 17.43 15.44
CA LEU A 517 -8.41 17.91 14.06
C LEU A 517 -8.43 19.44 13.95
N ASN A 518 -9.00 20.13 14.95
CA ASN A 518 -9.11 21.59 14.96
C ASN A 518 -7.93 22.27 15.66
N ASN A 519 -7.09 21.50 16.37
CA ASN A 519 -5.98 21.99 17.19
C ASN A 519 -4.64 21.51 16.62
N ASP A 520 -3.88 22.42 15.99
CA ASP A 520 -2.56 22.12 15.41
C ASP A 520 -1.43 22.16 16.48
N THR A 521 -1.56 21.33 17.52
CA THR A 521 -0.49 21.13 18.51
C THR A 521 0.27 19.83 18.26
N GLU A 522 1.51 19.75 18.72
CA GLU A 522 2.33 18.53 18.58
C GLU A 522 1.70 17.32 19.30
N GLU A 523 1.00 17.54 20.42
CA GLU A 523 0.24 16.48 21.10
C GLU A 523 -0.91 15.95 20.25
N SER A 524 -1.65 16.84 19.57
CA SER A 524 -2.72 16.45 18.63
C SER A 524 -2.18 15.62 17.49
N LYS A 525 -1.05 16.02 16.88
CA LYS A 525 -0.40 15.25 15.79
C LYS A 525 0.01 13.86 16.23
N ARG A 526 0.59 13.73 17.42
CA ARG A 526 1.00 12.43 17.99
C ARG A 526 -0.20 11.50 18.22
N LEU A 527 -1.31 12.04 18.72
CA LEU A 527 -2.56 11.28 18.86
C LEU A 527 -3.07 10.84 17.49
N LEU A 528 -3.17 11.74 16.51
CA LEU A 528 -3.65 11.42 15.17
C LEU A 528 -2.77 10.36 14.49
N ALA A 529 -1.45 10.37 14.70
CA ALA A 529 -0.54 9.34 14.20
C ALA A 529 -0.84 7.94 14.78
N MET A 530 -1.24 7.84 16.04
CA MET A 530 -1.71 6.58 16.64
C MET A 530 -2.98 6.07 15.98
N LEU A 531 -3.95 6.94 15.72
CA LEU A 531 -5.17 6.56 14.99
C LEU A 531 -4.83 6.12 13.55
N MET A 532 -3.92 6.83 12.87
CA MET A 532 -3.43 6.46 11.54
C MET A 532 -2.80 5.07 11.52
N LEU A 533 -1.91 4.78 12.49
CA LEU A 533 -1.23 3.48 12.58
C LEU A 533 -2.21 2.35 12.81
N PHE A 534 -3.15 2.56 13.74
CA PHE A 534 -4.21 1.60 13.97
C PHE A 534 -5.01 1.31 12.69
N CYS A 535 -5.42 2.35 11.96
CA CYS A 535 -6.19 2.18 10.72
C CYS A 535 -5.38 1.49 9.61
N ASP A 536 -4.12 1.87 9.41
CA ASP A 536 -3.26 1.27 8.38
C ASP A 536 -2.96 -0.21 8.67
N CYS A 537 -2.66 -0.57 9.91
CA CYS A 537 -2.42 -1.95 10.31
C CYS A 537 -3.70 -2.80 10.26
N SER A 538 -4.82 -2.29 10.79
CA SER A 538 -6.10 -3.02 10.78
C SER A 538 -6.60 -3.25 9.36
N ARG A 539 -6.48 -2.24 8.49
CA ARG A 539 -6.77 -2.36 7.07
C ARG A 539 -5.93 -3.44 6.40
N HIS A 540 -4.62 -3.43 6.63
CA HIS A 540 -3.71 -4.44 6.08
C HIS A 540 -4.10 -5.85 6.54
N LEU A 541 -4.29 -6.04 7.84
CA LEU A 541 -4.68 -7.34 8.44
C LEU A 541 -6.00 -7.84 7.83
N ILE A 542 -7.05 -7.03 7.82
CA ILE A 542 -8.36 -7.51 7.41
C ILE A 542 -8.44 -7.74 5.91
N THR A 543 -7.57 -7.13 5.11
CA THR A 543 -7.46 -7.41 3.67
C THR A 543 -6.79 -8.75 3.38
N ILE A 544 -5.91 -9.24 4.28
CA ILE A 544 -5.22 -10.54 4.10
C ILE A 544 -5.99 -11.72 4.70
N LEU A 545 -6.88 -11.46 5.67
CA LEU A 545 -7.71 -12.50 6.28
C LEU A 545 -8.86 -12.91 5.37
N ASP A 546 -9.15 -14.21 5.33
CA ASP A 546 -10.30 -14.75 4.59
C ASP A 546 -11.62 -14.63 5.37
N ASP A 547 -12.71 -15.12 4.80
CA ASP A 547 -14.04 -15.03 5.41
C ASP A 547 -14.20 -15.88 6.65
N ILE A 548 -13.58 -17.05 6.65
CA ILE A 548 -13.68 -17.96 7.78
C ILE A 548 -12.93 -17.33 8.95
N GLU A 549 -11.72 -16.82 8.70
CA GLU A 549 -10.89 -16.14 9.70
C GLU A 549 -11.60 -14.92 10.31
N VAL A 550 -12.31 -14.11 9.52
CA VAL A 550 -12.98 -12.89 10.05
C VAL A 550 -14.36 -13.14 10.64
N TYR A 551 -15.22 -13.93 9.99
CA TYR A 551 -16.61 -14.06 10.40
C TYR A 551 -16.87 -15.24 11.33
N GLU A 552 -16.10 -16.32 11.21
CA GLU A 552 -16.33 -17.57 11.95
C GLU A 552 -15.33 -17.70 13.10
N GLU A 553 -14.03 -17.62 12.79
CA GLU A 553 -12.95 -17.70 13.77
C GLU A 553 -12.77 -16.37 14.53
N GLN A 554 -13.14 -15.24 13.92
CA GLN A 554 -13.02 -13.88 14.48
C GLN A 554 -11.58 -13.58 14.96
N ILE A 555 -10.60 -13.87 14.10
CA ILE A 555 -9.18 -13.61 14.36
C ILE A 555 -8.96 -12.11 14.58
N SER A 556 -8.22 -11.80 15.66
CA SER A 556 -7.94 -10.46 16.18
C SER A 556 -9.18 -9.69 16.66
N PHE A 557 -10.17 -9.43 15.80
CA PHE A 557 -11.35 -8.62 16.15
C PHE A 557 -12.64 -9.42 16.19
N LYS A 558 -13.44 -9.18 17.24
CA LYS A 558 -14.83 -9.66 17.29
C LYS A 558 -15.71 -8.83 16.35
N LEU A 559 -16.78 -9.42 15.82
CA LEU A 559 -17.74 -8.70 14.97
C LEU A 559 -18.34 -7.47 15.68
N GLU A 560 -18.60 -7.57 16.99
CA GLU A 560 -19.07 -6.43 17.80
C GLU A 560 -18.06 -5.28 17.83
N GLU A 561 -16.76 -5.59 17.91
CA GLU A 561 -15.69 -4.58 17.87
C GLU A 561 -15.64 -3.92 16.50
N LEU A 562 -15.75 -4.68 15.40
CA LEU A 562 -15.83 -4.13 14.05
C LEU A 562 -17.03 -3.19 13.86
N VAL A 563 -18.17 -3.46 14.50
CA VAL A 563 -19.33 -2.54 14.53
C VAL A 563 -18.97 -1.23 15.27
N THR A 564 -18.29 -1.32 16.43
CA THR A 564 -17.88 -0.09 17.15
C THR A 564 -16.85 0.74 16.36
N ILE A 565 -15.87 0.07 15.75
CA ILE A 565 -14.82 0.69 14.93
C ILE A 565 -15.46 1.37 13.72
N SER A 566 -16.31 0.67 12.97
CA SER A 566 -16.98 1.26 11.80
C SER A 566 -17.87 2.45 12.18
N SER A 567 -18.57 2.42 13.32
CA SER A 567 -19.34 3.58 13.80
C SER A 567 -18.46 4.80 14.10
N PHE A 568 -17.31 4.57 14.76
CA PHE A 568 -16.31 5.61 15.02
C PHE A 568 -15.78 6.21 13.71
N LEU A 569 -15.31 5.36 12.80
CA LEU A 569 -14.70 5.79 11.54
C LEU A 569 -15.73 6.51 10.64
N ASN A 570 -16.94 5.98 10.55
CA ASN A 570 -18.01 6.59 9.75
C ASN A 570 -18.35 7.99 10.27
N SER A 571 -18.43 8.15 11.61
CA SER A 571 -18.63 9.46 12.23
C SER A 571 -17.46 10.42 11.99
N PHE A 572 -16.23 9.93 12.12
CA PHE A 572 -15.01 10.73 11.99
C PHE A 572 -14.80 11.21 10.55
N VAL A 573 -14.87 10.32 9.57
CA VAL A 573 -14.73 10.66 8.14
C VAL A 573 -15.86 11.58 7.68
N PHE A 574 -17.10 11.34 8.10
CA PHE A 574 -18.22 12.24 7.81
C PHE A 574 -17.94 13.66 8.32
N LYS A 575 -17.46 13.80 9.57
CA LYS A 575 -17.11 15.10 10.14
C LYS A 575 -15.97 15.79 9.42
N MET A 576 -14.90 15.07 9.08
CA MET A 576 -13.79 15.61 8.28
C MET A 576 -14.26 16.21 6.94
N ILE A 577 -15.19 15.55 6.25
CA ILE A 577 -15.73 16.02 4.97
C ILE A 577 -16.74 17.16 5.19
N TRP A 578 -17.71 16.97 6.08
CA TRP A 578 -18.86 17.87 6.25
C TRP A 578 -18.47 19.23 6.85
N ASP A 579 -17.48 19.23 7.76
CA ASP A 579 -16.94 20.43 8.38
C ASP A 579 -15.86 21.11 7.49
N GLY A 580 -15.59 20.57 6.29
CA GLY A 580 -14.75 21.22 5.26
C GLY A 580 -13.23 21.01 5.42
N ILE A 581 -12.79 20.13 6.33
CA ILE A 581 -11.36 19.88 6.61
C ILE A 581 -10.67 19.23 5.39
N VAL A 582 -11.36 18.31 4.71
CA VAL A 582 -10.81 17.58 3.55
C VAL A 582 -10.62 18.47 2.32
N GLU A 583 -11.44 19.52 2.15
CA GLU A 583 -11.40 20.38 0.95
C GLU A 583 -10.03 21.03 0.73
N ASN A 584 -9.31 21.32 1.81
CA ASN A 584 -8.00 21.97 1.79
C ASN A 584 -6.89 21.11 2.41
N ALA A 585 -7.15 19.82 2.68
CA ALA A 585 -6.20 18.94 3.34
C ALA A 585 -4.91 18.75 2.51
N ARG A 586 -3.76 18.87 3.18
CA ARG A 586 -2.42 18.64 2.62
C ARG A 586 -1.55 17.94 3.66
N GLY A 587 -0.51 17.24 3.21
CA GLY A 587 0.43 16.55 4.10
C GLY A 587 -0.28 15.56 5.03
N GLU A 588 0.04 15.61 6.32
CA GLU A 588 -0.43 14.68 7.36
C GLU A 588 -1.95 14.59 7.46
N THR A 589 -2.69 15.70 7.30
CA THR A 589 -4.17 15.67 7.36
C THR A 589 -4.78 14.86 6.22
N LEU A 590 -4.15 14.91 5.04
CA LEU A 590 -4.60 14.13 3.88
C LEU A 590 -4.22 12.65 4.04
N GLU A 591 -3.04 12.37 4.59
CA GLU A 591 -2.62 11.00 4.92
C GLU A 591 -3.55 10.37 5.96
N LEU A 592 -3.90 11.12 7.01
CA LEU A 592 -4.89 10.72 8.00
C LEU A 592 -6.23 10.37 7.36
N PHE A 593 -6.74 11.25 6.48
CA PHE A 593 -7.98 10.99 5.78
C PHE A 593 -7.92 9.68 5.00
N HIS A 594 -6.84 9.43 4.23
CA HIS A 594 -6.68 8.20 3.47
C HIS A 594 -6.61 6.95 4.35
N SER A 595 -5.91 6.99 5.49
CA SER A 595 -5.84 5.84 6.41
C SER A 595 -7.20 5.52 7.03
N VAL A 596 -7.92 6.52 7.55
CA VAL A 596 -9.22 6.32 8.20
C VAL A 596 -10.31 5.97 7.18
N HIS A 597 -10.37 6.69 6.04
CA HIS A 597 -11.29 6.39 4.95
C HIS A 597 -11.05 5.00 4.38
N GLY A 598 -9.79 4.65 4.14
CA GLY A 598 -9.46 3.33 3.60
C GLY A 598 -9.89 2.20 4.53
N TRP A 599 -9.72 2.38 5.84
CA TRP A 599 -10.18 1.38 6.80
C TRP A 599 -11.72 1.29 6.87
N LEU A 600 -12.40 2.44 6.85
CA LEU A 600 -13.86 2.50 6.78
C LEU A 600 -14.43 1.75 5.57
N MET A 601 -13.83 1.96 4.39
CA MET A 601 -14.32 1.36 3.15
C MET A 601 -14.11 -0.16 3.11
N VAL A 602 -12.99 -0.67 3.62
CA VAL A 602 -12.79 -2.14 3.74
C VAL A 602 -13.87 -2.77 4.62
N LEU A 603 -14.22 -2.14 5.74
CA LEU A 603 -15.29 -2.63 6.61
C LEU A 603 -16.66 -2.56 5.92
N TYR A 604 -16.94 -1.48 5.20
CA TYR A 604 -18.20 -1.31 4.46
C TYR A 604 -18.35 -2.33 3.33
N GLU A 605 -17.29 -2.55 2.54
CA GLU A 605 -17.28 -3.54 1.46
C GLU A 605 -17.47 -4.97 2.01
N ARG A 606 -16.83 -5.30 3.14
CA ARG A 606 -17.06 -6.57 3.84
C ARG A 606 -18.50 -6.72 4.32
N ASP A 607 -19.09 -5.70 4.94
CA ASP A 607 -20.47 -5.74 5.39
C ASP A 607 -21.48 -5.86 4.22
N CYS A 608 -21.20 -5.21 3.08
CA CYS A 608 -22.02 -5.33 1.87
C CYS A 608 -22.08 -6.76 1.33
N ARG A 609 -21.00 -7.52 1.51
CA ARG A 609 -20.88 -8.90 1.03
C ARG A 609 -21.46 -9.90 2.04
N ARG A 610 -21.06 -9.79 3.30
CA ARG A 610 -21.61 -10.58 4.42
C ARG A 610 -21.87 -9.65 5.59
N ARG A 611 -23.17 -9.39 5.81
CA ARG A 611 -23.66 -8.44 6.81
C ARG A 611 -23.29 -8.87 8.22
N PHE A 612 -22.63 -7.99 8.95
CA PHE A 612 -22.35 -8.10 10.39
C PHE A 612 -22.85 -6.88 11.17
N ALA A 613 -23.07 -5.74 10.50
CA ALA A 613 -23.58 -4.52 11.10
C ALA A 613 -25.13 -4.51 11.17
N PRO A 614 -25.71 -3.84 12.20
CA PRO A 614 -27.15 -3.70 12.33
C PRO A 614 -27.75 -2.82 11.24
N GLU A 615 -29.09 -2.82 11.13
CA GLU A 615 -29.84 -1.93 10.22
C GLU A 615 -29.49 -0.46 10.48
N ASP A 616 -29.42 0.33 9.41
CA ASP A 616 -29.12 1.76 9.43
C ASP A 616 -27.76 2.18 10.03
N HIS A 617 -26.88 1.23 10.37
CA HIS A 617 -25.56 1.49 10.97
C HIS A 617 -24.71 2.49 10.18
N TRP A 618 -24.73 2.35 8.85
CA TRP A 618 -23.94 3.17 7.94
C TRP A 618 -24.54 4.56 7.70
N LEU A 619 -25.81 4.78 8.05
CA LEU A 619 -26.53 6.03 7.78
C LEU A 619 -26.20 7.12 8.80
N ARG A 620 -26.07 8.37 8.33
CA ARG A 620 -25.85 9.53 9.20
C ARG A 620 -27.15 10.25 9.52
N LYS A 621 -27.60 10.11 10.77
CA LYS A 621 -28.82 10.78 11.28
C LYS A 621 -28.74 12.31 11.25
N ASP A 622 -27.52 12.85 11.34
CA ASP A 622 -27.27 14.29 11.34
C ASP A 622 -27.43 14.92 9.94
N LEU A 623 -27.44 14.12 8.87
CA LEU A 623 -27.54 14.58 7.49
C LEU A 623 -28.97 14.48 6.98
N LYS A 624 -29.69 15.61 6.94
CA LYS A 624 -31.00 15.68 6.27
C LYS A 624 -30.80 15.64 4.75
N PRO A 625 -31.47 14.74 4.00
CA PRO A 625 -31.30 14.67 2.56
C PRO A 625 -31.65 15.96 1.81
N SER A 626 -32.62 16.74 2.30
CA SER A 626 -32.98 18.03 1.71
C SER A 626 -31.83 19.04 1.74
N VAL A 627 -31.06 19.05 2.84
CA VAL A 627 -29.88 19.93 2.98
C VAL A 627 -28.79 19.49 2.02
N LEU A 628 -28.54 18.17 1.90
CA LEU A 628 -27.59 17.64 0.93
C LEU A 628 -27.95 18.05 -0.49
N PHE A 629 -29.23 17.93 -0.88
CA PHE A 629 -29.68 18.25 -2.24
C PHE A 629 -29.49 19.74 -2.52
N GLN A 630 -29.84 20.61 -1.57
CA GLN A 630 -29.62 22.05 -1.69
C GLN A 630 -28.13 22.42 -1.82
N GLU A 631 -27.24 21.76 -1.08
CA GLU A 631 -25.80 21.98 -1.17
C GLU A 631 -25.22 21.51 -2.51
N LEU A 632 -25.72 20.39 -3.05
CA LEU A 632 -25.35 19.89 -4.39
C LEU A 632 -25.84 20.84 -5.49
N ASP A 633 -27.06 21.37 -5.39
CA ASP A 633 -27.58 22.37 -6.34
C ASP A 633 -26.78 23.68 -6.30
N LYS A 634 -26.11 23.98 -5.19
CA LYS A 634 -25.20 25.12 -5.02
C LYS A 634 -23.73 24.79 -5.33
N ASP A 635 -23.46 23.62 -5.90
CA ASP A 635 -22.11 23.12 -6.25
C ASP A 635 -21.10 23.18 -5.08
N LYS A 636 -21.56 22.90 -3.86
CA LYS A 636 -20.70 22.90 -2.67
C LYS A 636 -19.78 21.68 -2.63
N LYS A 637 -18.47 21.91 -2.49
CA LYS A 637 -17.43 20.88 -2.50
C LYS A 637 -17.65 19.78 -1.46
N ARG A 638 -17.93 20.11 -0.20
CA ARG A 638 -18.24 19.11 0.85
C ARG A 638 -19.31 18.08 0.47
N ALA A 639 -20.35 18.50 -0.25
CA ALA A 639 -21.42 17.61 -0.67
C ALA A 639 -20.97 16.69 -1.81
N GLN A 640 -20.16 17.20 -2.74
CA GLN A 640 -19.53 16.42 -3.82
C GLN A 640 -18.54 15.39 -3.25
N LEU A 641 -17.69 15.79 -2.30
CA LEU A 641 -16.74 14.91 -1.62
C LEU A 641 -17.45 13.80 -0.83
N LEU A 642 -18.58 14.11 -0.20
CA LEU A 642 -19.38 13.12 0.51
C LEU A 642 -19.92 12.04 -0.45
N LEU A 643 -20.45 12.42 -1.61
CA LEU A 643 -20.86 11.48 -2.65
C LEU A 643 -19.69 10.67 -3.23
N GLN A 644 -18.50 11.27 -3.30
CA GLN A 644 -17.31 10.63 -3.84
C GLN A 644 -16.72 9.58 -2.89
N TYR A 645 -16.62 9.90 -1.59
CA TYR A 645 -15.85 9.08 -0.64
C TYR A 645 -16.72 8.20 0.25
N ILE A 646 -17.89 8.67 0.69
CA ILE A 646 -18.75 7.95 1.65
C ILE A 646 -20.24 8.01 1.28
N PRO A 647 -20.65 7.66 0.04
CA PRO A 647 -22.04 7.76 -0.39
C PRO A 647 -23.01 6.90 0.45
N HIS A 648 -22.51 5.83 1.07
CA HIS A 648 -23.28 4.92 1.92
C HIS A 648 -23.94 5.58 3.13
N VAL A 649 -23.47 6.77 3.54
CA VAL A 649 -24.09 7.55 4.63
C VAL A 649 -25.46 8.10 4.28
N ILE A 650 -25.81 8.09 2.99
CA ILE A 650 -27.09 8.55 2.46
C ILE A 650 -27.98 7.33 2.21
N PRO A 651 -29.26 7.37 2.64
CA PRO A 651 -30.22 6.32 2.35
C PRO A 651 -30.25 5.97 0.85
N HIS A 652 -30.31 4.67 0.55
CA HIS A 652 -30.30 4.16 -0.83
C HIS A 652 -31.35 4.85 -1.72
N LYS A 653 -32.59 4.96 -1.24
CA LYS A 653 -33.69 5.65 -1.93
C LYS A 653 -33.33 7.08 -2.36
N ASN A 654 -32.65 7.83 -1.49
CA ASN A 654 -32.26 9.21 -1.76
C ASN A 654 -31.12 9.29 -2.79
N ARG A 655 -30.19 8.34 -2.80
CA ARG A 655 -29.17 8.24 -3.86
C ARG A 655 -29.76 7.89 -5.22
N VAL A 656 -30.79 7.03 -5.26
CA VAL A 656 -31.52 6.75 -6.50
C VAL A 656 -32.26 8.01 -7.00
N LEU A 657 -32.88 8.79 -6.11
CA LEU A 657 -33.49 10.08 -6.48
C LEU A 657 -32.46 11.07 -7.03
N LEU A 658 -31.29 11.18 -6.38
CA LEU A 658 -30.18 12.00 -6.89
C LEU A 658 -29.76 11.58 -8.28
N PHE A 659 -29.54 10.28 -8.49
CA PHE A 659 -29.21 9.73 -9.81
C PHE A 659 -30.25 10.12 -10.86
N ARG A 660 -31.55 9.96 -10.57
CA ARG A 660 -32.62 10.35 -11.50
C ARG A 660 -32.63 11.85 -11.78
N ASN A 661 -32.42 12.69 -10.77
CA ASN A 661 -32.32 14.14 -10.96
C ASN A 661 -31.12 14.53 -11.84
N MET A 662 -29.96 13.86 -11.68
CA MET A 662 -28.78 14.09 -12.52
C MET A 662 -29.04 13.70 -13.99
N VAL A 663 -29.71 12.58 -14.21
CA VAL A 663 -30.13 12.14 -15.55
C VAL A 663 -31.10 13.15 -16.17
N THR A 664 -32.12 13.60 -15.42
CA THR A 664 -33.10 14.60 -15.91
C THR A 664 -32.41 15.91 -16.30
N LYS A 665 -31.54 16.46 -15.44
CA LYS A 665 -30.76 17.67 -15.75
C LYS A 665 -29.88 17.50 -16.99
N GLU A 666 -29.33 16.30 -17.23
CA GLU A 666 -28.60 16.02 -18.46
C GLU A 666 -29.52 15.99 -19.69
N LYS A 667 -30.69 15.35 -19.61
CA LYS A 667 -31.67 15.34 -20.71
C LYS A 667 -32.11 16.75 -21.07
N GLU A 668 -32.35 17.60 -20.08
CA GLU A 668 -32.68 19.03 -20.26
C GLU A 668 -31.54 19.77 -20.97
N LYS A 669 -30.29 19.60 -20.51
CA LYS A 669 -29.10 20.22 -21.12
C LYS A 669 -28.87 19.78 -22.57
N LEU A 670 -29.22 18.54 -22.90
CA LEU A 670 -29.10 17.99 -24.25
C LEU A 670 -30.31 18.32 -25.14
N GLY A 671 -31.34 19.03 -24.64
CA GLY A 671 -32.56 19.33 -25.40
C GLY A 671 -33.40 18.09 -25.73
N LEU A 672 -33.29 17.04 -24.92
CA LEU A 672 -34.00 15.77 -25.11
C LEU A 672 -35.36 15.73 -24.39
N VAL A 673 -35.69 16.80 -23.67
CA VAL A 673 -36.99 16.98 -23.01
C VAL A 673 -37.84 17.89 -23.88
N GLU A 674 -39.12 17.57 -23.99
CA GLU A 674 -40.09 18.39 -24.70
C GLU A 674 -40.21 19.76 -24.00
N THR A 675 -39.83 20.82 -24.71
CA THR A 675 -39.97 22.21 -24.25
C THR A 675 -40.99 22.92 -25.12
N SER A 676 -41.60 23.99 -24.61
CA SER A 676 -42.59 24.80 -25.35
C SER A 676 -42.07 25.37 -26.69
N SER A 677 -40.77 25.27 -26.97
CA SER A 677 -40.08 25.90 -28.10
C SER A 677 -39.40 24.91 -29.07
N ALA A 678 -39.24 23.64 -28.71
CA ALA A 678 -38.59 22.63 -29.56
C ALA A 678 -39.01 21.19 -29.19
N SER A 679 -39.36 20.40 -30.21
CA SER A 679 -39.59 18.96 -30.09
C SER A 679 -38.26 18.21 -30.04
N PRO A 680 -38.12 17.17 -29.20
CA PRO A 680 -36.88 16.40 -29.10
C PRO A 680 -36.59 15.66 -30.41
N HIS A 681 -35.31 15.56 -30.79
CA HIS A 681 -34.89 14.79 -31.96
C HIS A 681 -35.15 13.29 -31.71
N VAL A 682 -35.98 12.68 -32.55
CA VAL A 682 -36.37 11.27 -32.45
C VAL A 682 -35.56 10.44 -33.45
N THR A 683 -34.89 9.40 -32.96
CA THR A 683 -34.16 8.45 -33.81
C THR A 683 -35.09 7.30 -34.19
N HIS A 684 -35.29 7.05 -35.49
CA HIS A 684 -36.09 5.93 -35.97
C HIS A 684 -35.18 4.76 -36.37
N ILE A 685 -35.49 3.56 -35.88
CA ILE A 685 -34.83 2.32 -36.29
C ILE A 685 -35.85 1.32 -36.82
N THR A 686 -35.46 0.53 -37.83
CA THR A 686 -36.33 -0.48 -38.47
C THR A 686 -35.80 -1.87 -38.19
N ILE A 687 -36.60 -2.74 -37.57
CA ILE A 687 -36.13 -4.02 -37.03
C ILE A 687 -36.98 -5.16 -37.56
N ARG A 688 -36.35 -6.24 -38.03
CA ARG A 688 -37.02 -7.51 -38.30
C ARG A 688 -37.01 -8.40 -37.07
N ARG A 689 -38.16 -8.96 -36.68
CA ARG A 689 -38.25 -9.84 -35.51
C ARG A 689 -37.33 -11.07 -35.62
N SER A 690 -37.18 -11.63 -36.81
CA SER A 690 -36.28 -12.76 -37.12
C SER A 690 -34.78 -12.42 -36.92
N ARG A 691 -34.40 -11.14 -37.04
CA ARG A 691 -33.02 -10.64 -37.02
C ARG A 691 -32.84 -9.44 -36.08
N MET A 692 -33.50 -9.50 -34.93
CA MET A 692 -33.57 -8.37 -34.00
C MET A 692 -32.20 -7.93 -33.47
N LEU A 693 -31.32 -8.89 -33.16
CA LEU A 693 -29.99 -8.61 -32.62
C LEU A 693 -29.10 -7.97 -33.69
N GLU A 694 -29.14 -8.50 -34.90
CA GLU A 694 -28.33 -8.08 -36.05
C GLU A 694 -28.75 -6.69 -36.53
N ASP A 695 -30.05 -6.48 -36.78
CA ASP A 695 -30.59 -5.20 -37.24
C ASP A 695 -30.41 -4.11 -36.17
N GLY A 696 -30.63 -4.48 -34.90
CA GLY A 696 -30.43 -3.59 -33.75
C GLY A 696 -28.97 -3.19 -33.58
N TYR A 697 -28.05 -4.15 -33.69
CA TYR A 697 -26.62 -3.92 -33.62
C TYR A 697 -26.13 -3.00 -34.74
N GLU A 698 -26.50 -3.25 -36.00
CA GLU A 698 -26.06 -2.46 -37.14
C GLU A 698 -26.50 -0.99 -37.05
N GLN A 699 -27.77 -0.75 -36.69
CA GLN A 699 -28.33 0.61 -36.67
C GLN A 699 -27.93 1.39 -35.42
N LEU A 700 -27.98 0.78 -34.23
CA LEU A 700 -27.72 1.49 -32.98
C LEU A 700 -26.24 1.72 -32.72
N ARG A 701 -25.36 0.84 -33.21
CA ARG A 701 -23.91 1.01 -33.04
C ARG A 701 -23.38 2.27 -33.73
N GLN A 702 -23.98 2.66 -34.87
CA GLN A 702 -23.57 3.83 -35.66
C GLN A 702 -24.06 5.16 -35.07
N LEU A 703 -24.98 5.12 -34.10
CA LEU A 703 -25.50 6.32 -33.49
C LEU A 703 -24.45 7.05 -32.64
N SER A 704 -24.50 8.37 -32.69
CA SER A 704 -23.75 9.21 -31.76
C SER A 704 -24.26 9.02 -30.32
N GLN A 705 -23.42 9.33 -29.32
CA GLN A 705 -23.81 9.25 -27.91
C GLN A 705 -25.07 10.07 -27.59
N ASN A 706 -25.23 11.23 -28.22
CA ASN A 706 -26.40 12.10 -28.02
C ASN A 706 -27.67 11.48 -28.63
N ALA A 707 -27.57 10.92 -29.84
CA ALA A 707 -28.70 10.24 -30.48
C ALA A 707 -29.14 9.00 -29.68
N MET A 708 -28.18 8.23 -29.15
CA MET A 708 -28.45 7.07 -28.31
C MET A 708 -29.13 7.45 -26.98
N LYS A 709 -28.80 8.62 -26.42
CA LYS A 709 -29.47 9.16 -25.22
C LYS A 709 -30.87 9.71 -25.50
N GLY A 710 -31.14 10.13 -26.74
CA GLY A 710 -32.44 10.64 -27.19
C GLY A 710 -33.54 9.58 -27.27
N VAL A 711 -34.73 9.99 -27.70
CA VAL A 711 -35.87 9.09 -27.88
C VAL A 711 -35.63 8.22 -29.11
N ILE A 712 -35.69 6.90 -28.94
CA ILE A 712 -35.55 5.92 -30.03
C ILE A 712 -36.93 5.33 -30.30
N ARG A 713 -37.40 5.42 -31.54
CA ARG A 713 -38.63 4.78 -32.02
C ARG A 713 -38.29 3.58 -32.88
N VAL A 714 -38.85 2.44 -32.51
CA VAL A 714 -38.62 1.16 -33.20
C VAL A 714 -39.82 0.88 -34.11
N LYS A 715 -39.52 0.53 -35.36
CA LYS A 715 -40.50 0.10 -36.36
C LYS A 715 -40.24 -1.37 -36.69
N PHE A 716 -41.20 -2.25 -36.36
CA PHE A 716 -41.09 -3.66 -36.74
C PHE A 716 -41.57 -3.88 -38.17
N VAL A 717 -40.78 -4.63 -38.94
CA VAL A 717 -41.09 -5.05 -40.31
C VAL A 717 -40.94 -6.55 -40.44
N ASN A 718 -41.75 -7.17 -41.28
CA ASN A 718 -41.62 -8.60 -41.59
C ASN A 718 -40.42 -8.88 -42.51
N ASP A 719 -40.15 -10.16 -42.81
CA ASP A 719 -39.01 -10.56 -43.67
C ASP A 719 -39.11 -10.01 -45.11
N LEU A 720 -40.30 -9.59 -45.54
CA LEU A 720 -40.55 -8.94 -46.84
C LEU A 720 -40.42 -7.41 -46.78
N GLY A 721 -40.05 -6.84 -45.63
CA GLY A 721 -39.88 -5.40 -45.42
C GLY A 721 -41.19 -4.62 -45.30
N VAL A 722 -42.32 -5.30 -45.14
CA VAL A 722 -43.63 -4.68 -44.95
C VAL A 722 -43.85 -4.38 -43.48
N ASP A 723 -44.37 -3.19 -43.21
CA ASP A 723 -44.72 -2.72 -41.86
C ASP A 723 -45.70 -3.66 -41.19
N GLU A 724 -45.42 -4.05 -39.94
CA GLU A 724 -46.39 -4.76 -39.13
C GLU A 724 -47.55 -3.82 -38.77
N ALA A 725 -48.76 -4.10 -39.28
CA ALA A 725 -49.93 -3.25 -39.11
C ALA A 725 -50.40 -3.20 -37.64
N GLY A 726 -50.69 -2.00 -37.12
CA GLY A 726 -51.38 -1.80 -35.84
C GLY A 726 -50.51 -1.57 -34.61
N ILE A 727 -49.22 -1.25 -34.75
CA ILE A 727 -48.31 -1.02 -33.62
C ILE A 727 -48.07 0.50 -33.43
N ASP A 728 -48.73 1.09 -32.43
CA ASP A 728 -48.64 2.51 -32.05
C ASP A 728 -47.21 2.96 -31.73
N GLN A 729 -46.87 4.17 -32.19
CA GLN A 729 -45.52 4.73 -32.35
C GLN A 729 -44.69 4.99 -31.06
N ASP A 730 -45.21 4.72 -29.85
CA ASP A 730 -44.58 5.20 -28.60
C ASP A 730 -44.11 4.11 -27.61
N GLY A 731 -44.45 2.82 -27.79
CA GLY A 731 -44.10 1.75 -26.81
C GLY A 731 -43.10 0.68 -27.27
N VAL A 732 -42.75 0.66 -28.56
CA VAL A 732 -42.03 -0.45 -29.21
C VAL A 732 -40.56 -0.57 -28.79
N PHE A 733 -39.97 0.52 -28.30
CA PHE A 733 -38.57 0.51 -27.86
C PHE A 733 -38.33 -0.34 -26.62
N LYS A 734 -39.27 -0.35 -25.65
CA LYS A 734 -39.15 -1.17 -24.44
C LYS A 734 -39.14 -2.66 -24.79
N GLU A 735 -40.05 -3.08 -25.67
CA GLU A 735 -40.13 -4.46 -26.19
C GLU A 735 -38.80 -4.88 -26.82
N PHE A 736 -38.32 -4.07 -27.76
CA PHE A 736 -37.07 -4.30 -28.46
C PHE A 736 -35.87 -4.39 -27.51
N LEU A 737 -35.79 -3.49 -26.52
CA LEU A 737 -34.73 -3.49 -25.52
C LEU A 737 -34.75 -4.74 -24.65
N GLU A 738 -35.92 -5.14 -24.15
CA GLU A 738 -36.10 -6.34 -23.32
C GLU A 738 -35.75 -7.63 -24.08
N GLU A 739 -36.24 -7.78 -25.31
CA GLU A 739 -35.97 -8.96 -26.14
C GLU A 739 -34.49 -9.08 -26.56
N ILE A 740 -33.84 -7.96 -26.92
CA ILE A 740 -32.39 -7.98 -27.15
C ILE A 740 -31.64 -8.39 -25.90
N ILE A 741 -31.96 -7.79 -24.75
CA ILE A 741 -31.31 -8.08 -23.47
C ILE A 741 -31.48 -9.57 -23.13
N LYS A 742 -32.68 -10.12 -23.28
CA LYS A 742 -32.96 -11.54 -23.07
C LYS A 742 -32.13 -12.43 -24.01
N LYS A 743 -32.02 -12.09 -25.30
CA LYS A 743 -31.26 -12.86 -26.30
C LYS A 743 -29.74 -12.81 -26.07
N VAL A 744 -29.20 -11.65 -25.69
CA VAL A 744 -27.73 -11.49 -25.50
C VAL A 744 -27.21 -12.09 -24.20
N PHE A 745 -28.05 -12.12 -23.15
CA PHE A 745 -27.70 -12.71 -21.86
C PHE A 745 -28.01 -14.21 -21.77
N ASP A 746 -28.61 -14.79 -22.81
CA ASP A 746 -28.79 -16.24 -22.92
C ASP A 746 -27.42 -16.95 -22.98
N PRO A 747 -27.10 -17.84 -22.02
CA PRO A 747 -25.85 -18.60 -22.03
C PRO A 747 -25.65 -19.44 -23.30
N ALA A 748 -26.72 -19.81 -24.01
CA ALA A 748 -26.64 -20.53 -25.28
C ALA A 748 -25.92 -19.74 -26.39
N LEU A 749 -25.96 -18.40 -26.33
CA LEU A 749 -25.22 -17.55 -27.25
C LEU A 749 -23.72 -17.48 -26.92
N ASN A 750 -23.28 -17.98 -25.76
CA ASN A 750 -21.89 -17.96 -25.28
C ASN A 750 -21.23 -16.55 -25.23
N LEU A 751 -22.02 -15.48 -25.14
CA LEU A 751 -21.52 -14.17 -24.73
C LEU A 751 -21.39 -14.10 -23.21
N PHE A 752 -22.35 -14.65 -22.48
CA PHE A 752 -22.33 -14.73 -21.02
C PHE A 752 -22.36 -16.18 -20.55
N LYS A 753 -21.87 -16.41 -19.33
CA LYS A 753 -21.88 -17.69 -18.65
C LYS A 753 -22.48 -17.52 -17.26
N THR A 754 -23.04 -18.58 -16.70
CA THR A 754 -23.58 -18.62 -15.34
C THR A 754 -22.55 -19.10 -14.33
N THR A 755 -22.61 -18.57 -13.11
CA THR A 755 -21.80 -19.02 -11.97
C THR A 755 -22.26 -20.40 -11.48
N SER A 756 -21.34 -21.13 -10.85
CA SER A 756 -21.64 -22.44 -10.25
C SER A 756 -22.52 -22.23 -9.00
N GLY A 757 -23.81 -22.60 -9.05
CA GLY A 757 -24.74 -22.56 -7.92
C GLY A 757 -25.89 -21.56 -8.07
N ASP A 758 -25.58 -20.25 -8.10
CA ASP A 758 -26.58 -19.16 -8.05
C ASP A 758 -27.10 -18.70 -9.44
N GLU A 759 -26.66 -19.35 -10.52
CA GLU A 759 -27.03 -19.03 -11.92
C GLU A 759 -26.85 -17.55 -12.30
N ARG A 760 -25.88 -16.86 -11.69
CA ARG A 760 -25.61 -15.43 -11.96
C ARG A 760 -24.73 -15.25 -13.18
N LEU A 761 -24.98 -14.22 -13.96
CA LEU A 761 -24.32 -13.98 -15.25
C LEU A 761 -23.01 -13.19 -15.12
N TYR A 762 -22.00 -13.60 -15.89
CA TYR A 762 -20.75 -12.88 -16.13
C TYR A 762 -20.26 -13.13 -17.57
N PRO A 763 -19.37 -12.29 -18.13
CA PRO A 763 -18.86 -12.47 -19.49
C PRO A 763 -18.19 -13.85 -19.69
N SER A 764 -18.49 -14.51 -20.79
CA SER A 764 -17.87 -15.80 -21.12
C SER A 764 -16.39 -15.61 -21.50
N PRO A 765 -15.43 -16.32 -20.87
CA PRO A 765 -14.02 -16.31 -21.27
C PRO A 765 -13.82 -16.78 -22.71
N THR A 766 -14.69 -17.67 -23.21
CA THR A 766 -14.63 -18.25 -24.57
C THR A 766 -15.49 -17.51 -25.59
N SER A 767 -15.97 -16.31 -25.26
CA SER A 767 -16.77 -15.48 -26.18
C SER A 767 -16.04 -15.09 -27.47
N TYR A 768 -14.70 -15.17 -27.50
CA TYR A 768 -13.88 -14.94 -28.69
C TYR A 768 -14.17 -15.91 -29.86
N ILE A 769 -14.93 -16.98 -29.62
CA ILE A 769 -15.46 -17.86 -30.68
C ILE A 769 -16.31 -17.05 -31.69
N HIS A 770 -16.93 -15.95 -31.25
CA HIS A 770 -17.59 -15.01 -32.16
C HIS A 770 -16.60 -13.96 -32.68
N GLU A 771 -16.50 -13.78 -34.00
CA GLU A 771 -15.53 -12.85 -34.61
C GLU A 771 -15.66 -11.40 -34.11
N ASN A 772 -16.89 -10.94 -33.83
CA ASN A 772 -17.21 -9.57 -33.41
C ASN A 772 -17.60 -9.45 -31.92
N TYR A 773 -17.15 -10.38 -31.07
CA TYR A 773 -17.58 -10.47 -29.67
C TYR A 773 -17.36 -9.17 -28.88
N LEU A 774 -16.22 -8.49 -29.05
CA LEU A 774 -15.93 -7.23 -28.33
C LEU A 774 -16.91 -6.12 -28.68
N GLN A 775 -17.22 -5.96 -29.97
CA GLN A 775 -18.17 -4.97 -30.42
C GLN A 775 -19.59 -5.31 -29.96
N LEU A 776 -19.94 -6.60 -29.89
CA LEU A 776 -21.19 -7.05 -29.28
C LEU A 776 -21.24 -6.70 -27.78
N PHE A 777 -20.19 -6.93 -27.00
CA PHE A 777 -20.14 -6.50 -25.60
C PHE A 777 -20.29 -4.98 -25.44
N GLU A 778 -19.63 -4.18 -26.29
CA GLU A 778 -19.82 -2.72 -26.28
C GLU A 778 -21.27 -2.34 -26.57
N PHE A 779 -21.91 -2.98 -27.55
CA PHE A 779 -23.32 -2.78 -27.84
C PHE A 779 -24.23 -3.18 -26.67
N VAL A 780 -24.03 -4.35 -26.07
CA VAL A 780 -24.76 -4.80 -24.87
C VAL A 780 -24.58 -3.80 -23.72
N GLY A 781 -23.36 -3.30 -23.51
CA GLY A 781 -23.08 -2.24 -22.55
C GLY A 781 -23.89 -0.98 -22.81
N LYS A 782 -23.97 -0.51 -24.07
CA LYS A 782 -24.80 0.64 -24.46
C LYS A 782 -26.28 0.40 -24.18
N MET A 783 -26.80 -0.79 -24.51
CA MET A 783 -28.21 -1.14 -24.28
C MET A 783 -28.53 -1.20 -22.79
N LEU A 784 -27.67 -1.81 -21.98
CA LEU A 784 -27.83 -1.85 -20.52
C LEU A 784 -27.75 -0.43 -19.91
N GLY A 785 -26.80 0.38 -20.37
CA GLY A 785 -26.68 1.79 -19.97
C GLY A 785 -27.92 2.60 -20.34
N LYS A 786 -28.49 2.36 -21.53
CA LYS A 786 -29.73 2.99 -22.00
C LYS A 786 -30.94 2.57 -21.15
N ALA A 787 -31.06 1.30 -20.78
CA ALA A 787 -32.11 0.83 -19.86
C ALA A 787 -32.05 1.59 -18.53
N VAL A 788 -30.86 1.64 -17.91
CA VAL A 788 -30.64 2.37 -16.65
C VAL A 788 -30.92 3.87 -16.80
N TYR A 789 -30.51 4.49 -17.92
CA TYR A 789 -30.74 5.90 -18.22
C TYR A 789 -32.22 6.26 -18.35
N GLU A 790 -33.02 5.40 -19.00
CA GLU A 790 -34.47 5.60 -19.14
C GLU A 790 -35.26 5.22 -17.88
N GLY A 791 -34.67 4.42 -16.99
CA GLY A 791 -35.36 3.87 -15.83
C GLY A 791 -36.20 2.65 -16.17
N ILE A 792 -35.81 1.94 -17.23
CA ILE A 792 -36.37 0.65 -17.61
C ILE A 792 -35.62 -0.41 -16.80
N VAL A 793 -36.37 -1.20 -16.05
CA VAL A 793 -35.85 -2.28 -15.21
C VAL A 793 -35.76 -3.55 -16.04
N VAL A 794 -34.65 -4.29 -15.90
CA VAL A 794 -34.38 -5.53 -16.65
C VAL A 794 -34.06 -6.69 -15.71
N ASP A 795 -34.74 -7.82 -15.90
CA ASP A 795 -34.64 -9.02 -15.06
C ASP A 795 -33.38 -9.85 -15.40
N VAL A 796 -32.19 -9.30 -15.10
CA VAL A 796 -30.88 -9.90 -15.40
C VAL A 796 -30.03 -10.02 -14.13
N PRO A 797 -29.80 -11.23 -13.59
CA PRO A 797 -29.02 -11.42 -12.38
C PRO A 797 -27.52 -11.47 -12.69
N PHE A 798 -26.76 -10.43 -12.35
CA PHE A 798 -25.31 -10.40 -12.52
C PHE A 798 -24.57 -10.98 -11.31
N ALA A 799 -23.39 -11.53 -11.57
CA ALA A 799 -22.45 -11.93 -10.52
C ALA A 799 -21.87 -10.70 -9.81
N SER A 800 -21.69 -10.79 -8.48
CA SER A 800 -21.20 -9.66 -7.65
C SER A 800 -19.85 -9.15 -8.14
N PHE A 801 -18.88 -10.04 -8.36
CA PHE A 801 -17.54 -9.68 -8.81
C PHE A 801 -17.55 -8.92 -10.16
N PHE A 802 -18.51 -9.22 -11.04
CA PHE A 802 -18.67 -8.55 -12.33
C PHE A 802 -19.26 -7.14 -12.16
N LEU A 803 -20.25 -6.95 -11.29
CA LEU A 803 -20.78 -5.63 -10.96
C LEU A 803 -19.74 -4.73 -10.30
N SER A 804 -18.89 -5.28 -9.43
CA SER A 804 -17.74 -4.58 -8.86
C SER A 804 -16.76 -4.12 -9.93
N GLN A 805 -16.58 -4.90 -11.01
CA GLN A 805 -15.80 -4.47 -12.17
C GLN A 805 -16.47 -3.33 -12.94
N LEU A 806 -17.78 -3.39 -13.16
CA LEU A 806 -18.56 -2.36 -13.85
C LEU A 806 -18.48 -0.99 -13.14
N LEU A 807 -18.55 -1.00 -11.81
CA LEU A 807 -18.36 0.18 -10.95
C LEU A 807 -16.93 0.73 -10.96
N GLY A 808 -15.96 -0.05 -11.45
CA GLY A 808 -14.55 0.30 -11.45
C GLY A 808 -13.83 0.00 -10.12
N HIS A 809 -14.48 -0.71 -9.19
CA HIS A 809 -13.89 -1.07 -7.89
C HIS A 809 -12.74 -2.07 -7.99
N HIS A 810 -12.61 -2.82 -9.09
CA HIS A 810 -11.47 -3.71 -9.30
C HIS A 810 -10.09 -3.02 -9.35
N HIS A 811 -10.05 -1.70 -9.60
CA HIS A 811 -8.82 -0.90 -9.48
C HIS A 811 -8.65 -0.27 -8.09
N SER A 812 -9.63 -0.47 -7.20
CA SER A 812 -9.58 -0.02 -5.82
C SER A 812 -8.50 -0.81 -5.08
N VAL A 813 -7.74 -0.11 -4.25
CA VAL A 813 -6.79 -0.73 -3.31
C VAL A 813 -7.51 -1.66 -2.32
N PHE A 814 -8.83 -1.54 -2.19
CA PHE A 814 -9.67 -2.31 -1.26
C PHE A 814 -10.24 -3.60 -1.88
N TYR A 815 -10.08 -3.83 -3.18
CA TYR A 815 -10.65 -4.99 -3.85
C TYR A 815 -9.78 -6.25 -3.69
N SER A 816 -10.28 -7.23 -2.94
CA SER A 816 -9.67 -8.56 -2.85
C SER A 816 -10.31 -9.51 -3.86
N SER A 817 -9.48 -10.00 -4.80
CA SER A 817 -9.95 -11.01 -5.75
C SER A 817 -10.29 -12.35 -5.08
N VAL A 818 -9.70 -12.62 -3.92
CA VAL A 818 -9.92 -13.86 -3.16
C VAL A 818 -11.27 -13.80 -2.43
N ASP A 819 -11.63 -12.64 -1.89
CA ASP A 819 -12.87 -12.44 -1.10
C ASP A 819 -14.13 -12.53 -1.98
N GLU A 820 -14.03 -12.14 -3.26
CA GLU A 820 -15.13 -12.22 -4.22
C GLU A 820 -15.20 -13.56 -4.95
N LEU A 821 -14.16 -14.40 -4.85
CA LEU A 821 -14.07 -15.69 -5.53
C LEU A 821 -15.24 -16.64 -5.22
N PRO A 822 -15.78 -16.70 -3.98
CA PRO A 822 -16.98 -17.49 -3.70
C PRO A 822 -18.19 -17.12 -4.55
N SER A 823 -18.28 -15.86 -5.01
CA SER A 823 -19.37 -15.40 -5.89
C SER A 823 -19.23 -15.87 -7.34
N LEU A 824 -18.03 -16.27 -7.76
CA LEU A 824 -17.77 -16.92 -9.05
C LEU A 824 -17.92 -18.44 -8.93
N ASP A 825 -17.19 -19.03 -8.00
CA ASP A 825 -17.08 -20.48 -7.80
C ASP A 825 -16.68 -20.81 -6.36
N SER A 826 -17.67 -21.26 -5.58
CA SER A 826 -17.48 -21.60 -4.17
C SER A 826 -16.62 -22.85 -3.94
N GLU A 827 -16.59 -23.79 -4.89
CA GLU A 827 -15.78 -25.00 -4.79
C GLU A 827 -14.32 -24.69 -5.08
N PHE A 828 -14.07 -23.89 -6.12
CA PHE A 828 -12.73 -23.41 -6.44
C PHE A 828 -12.12 -22.58 -5.30
N TYR A 829 -12.92 -21.72 -4.65
CA TYR A 829 -12.49 -21.01 -3.44
C TYR A 829 -12.04 -21.97 -2.33
N LYS A 830 -12.83 -23.01 -2.02
CA LYS A 830 -12.46 -24.02 -1.00
C LYS A 830 -11.13 -24.70 -1.35
N ASN A 831 -10.92 -25.03 -2.63
CA ASN A 831 -9.67 -25.63 -3.09
C ASN A 831 -8.47 -24.69 -2.87
N LEU A 832 -8.56 -23.40 -3.20
CA LEU A 832 -7.47 -22.44 -2.94
C LEU A 832 -7.23 -22.20 -1.44
N THR A 833 -8.30 -22.16 -0.63
CA THR A 833 -8.20 -22.05 0.83
C THR A 833 -7.53 -23.28 1.45
N SER A 834 -7.75 -24.48 0.88
CA SER A 834 -7.04 -25.69 1.32
C SER A 834 -5.53 -25.60 1.08
N ILE A 835 -5.08 -24.96 -0.01
CA ILE A 835 -3.66 -24.69 -0.28
C ILE A 835 -3.08 -23.69 0.72
N LYS A 836 -3.85 -22.66 1.11
CA LYS A 836 -3.46 -21.71 2.15
C LYS A 836 -3.17 -22.42 3.47
N ARG A 837 -4.09 -23.32 3.88
CA ARG A 837 -4.09 -24.08 5.14
C ARG A 837 -3.26 -25.37 5.10
N TYR A 838 -2.55 -25.65 4.01
CA TYR A 838 -1.71 -26.85 3.93
C TYR A 838 -0.47 -26.71 4.81
N ASP A 839 -0.31 -27.64 5.76
CA ASP A 839 0.79 -27.65 6.75
C ASP A 839 2.10 -28.26 6.21
N GLY A 840 2.05 -29.00 5.10
CA GLY A 840 3.22 -29.64 4.47
C GLY A 840 4.00 -28.74 3.50
N ASP A 841 4.95 -29.31 2.75
CA ASP A 841 5.59 -28.60 1.63
C ASP A 841 4.66 -28.60 0.41
N ILE A 842 4.19 -27.43 0.00
CA ILE A 842 3.31 -27.26 -1.16
C ILE A 842 3.97 -27.68 -2.46
N SER A 843 5.30 -27.70 -2.50
CA SER A 843 6.07 -28.17 -3.64
C SER A 843 5.70 -29.63 -4.00
N ASP A 844 5.25 -30.43 -3.03
CA ASP A 844 4.80 -31.81 -3.23
C ASP A 844 3.53 -31.92 -4.09
N LEU A 845 2.71 -30.87 -4.16
CA LEU A 845 1.49 -30.84 -4.98
C LEU A 845 1.77 -30.65 -6.48
N GLY A 846 3.02 -30.41 -6.88
CA GLY A 846 3.41 -30.26 -8.29
C GLY A 846 2.79 -29.06 -8.99
N LEU A 847 2.30 -28.07 -8.24
CA LEU A 847 1.68 -26.86 -8.79
C LEU A 847 2.75 -25.94 -9.39
N THR A 848 2.39 -25.26 -10.48
CA THR A 848 3.21 -24.20 -11.10
C THR A 848 2.43 -22.89 -11.10
N LEU A 849 3.10 -21.76 -11.35
CA LEU A 849 2.44 -20.46 -11.54
C LEU A 849 1.74 -20.38 -12.92
N SER A 850 0.92 -21.38 -13.26
CA SER A 850 0.12 -21.49 -14.48
C SER A 850 -1.25 -22.11 -14.21
N TYR A 851 -2.17 -21.96 -15.14
CA TYR A 851 -3.53 -22.51 -15.11
C TYR A 851 -3.83 -23.23 -16.42
N ASP A 852 -4.19 -24.51 -16.32
CA ASP A 852 -4.60 -25.32 -17.46
C ASP A 852 -6.13 -25.30 -17.60
N GLU A 853 -6.62 -24.81 -18.74
CA GLU A 853 -8.04 -24.76 -19.07
C GLU A 853 -8.34 -25.72 -20.24
N ASP A 854 -9.37 -26.55 -20.11
CA ASP A 854 -9.90 -27.32 -21.23
C ASP A 854 -10.85 -26.44 -22.06
N VAL A 855 -10.41 -26.07 -23.25
CA VAL A 855 -11.19 -25.30 -24.21
C VAL A 855 -11.52 -26.23 -25.38
N MET A 856 -12.77 -26.69 -25.44
CA MET A 856 -13.29 -27.54 -26.53
C MET A 856 -12.46 -28.83 -26.76
N GLY A 857 -11.93 -29.44 -25.70
CA GLY A 857 -11.12 -30.66 -25.76
C GLY A 857 -9.62 -30.40 -25.97
N GLN A 858 -9.20 -29.14 -26.08
CA GLN A 858 -7.80 -28.74 -26.13
C GLN A 858 -7.37 -28.12 -24.80
N LEU A 859 -6.33 -28.69 -24.19
CA LEU A 859 -5.73 -28.13 -22.98
C LEU A 859 -4.92 -26.88 -23.33
N VAL A 860 -5.39 -25.71 -22.90
CA VAL A 860 -4.71 -24.43 -23.05
C VAL A 860 -4.09 -24.04 -21.71
N CYS A 861 -2.77 -23.88 -21.69
CA CYS A 861 -2.02 -23.55 -20.49
C CYS A 861 -1.70 -22.05 -20.44
N HIS A 862 -2.34 -21.34 -19.50
CA HIS A 862 -2.20 -19.91 -19.25
C HIS A 862 -1.16 -19.62 -18.17
N GLU A 863 -0.16 -18.79 -18.46
CA GLU A 863 0.83 -18.40 -17.46
C GLU A 863 0.30 -17.26 -16.57
N LEU A 864 0.36 -17.42 -15.24
CA LEU A 864 -0.07 -16.38 -14.30
C LEU A 864 0.95 -15.24 -14.20
N VAL A 865 2.23 -15.58 -14.42
CA VAL A 865 3.36 -14.65 -14.54
C VAL A 865 4.21 -15.07 -15.74
N PRO A 866 4.98 -14.16 -16.36
CA PRO A 866 5.87 -14.54 -17.45
C PRO A 866 6.83 -15.68 -17.06
N GLY A 867 6.82 -16.79 -17.79
CA GLY A 867 7.63 -17.99 -17.50
C GLY A 867 7.06 -18.88 -16.38
N GLY A 868 5.83 -18.61 -15.93
CA GLY A 868 5.21 -19.26 -14.77
C GLY A 868 5.09 -20.77 -14.85
N LYS A 869 5.04 -21.36 -16.04
CA LYS A 869 5.03 -22.84 -16.25
C LYS A 869 6.27 -23.54 -15.69
N THR A 870 7.38 -22.81 -15.56
CA THR A 870 8.65 -23.34 -15.04
C THR A 870 8.89 -23.01 -13.57
N ILE A 871 8.00 -22.22 -12.95
CA ILE A 871 8.16 -21.76 -11.57
C ILE A 871 7.23 -22.59 -10.68
N PRO A 872 7.77 -23.45 -9.79
CA PRO A 872 6.95 -24.23 -8.87
C PRO A 872 6.34 -23.34 -7.77
N VAL A 873 5.17 -23.74 -7.29
CA VAL A 873 4.55 -23.13 -6.11
C VAL A 873 5.20 -23.73 -4.86
N THR A 874 5.72 -22.88 -3.99
CA THR A 874 6.41 -23.21 -2.73
C THR A 874 5.71 -22.53 -1.56
N ASN A 875 6.07 -22.90 -0.33
CA ASN A 875 5.54 -22.23 0.86
C ASN A 875 5.82 -20.72 0.92
N GLU A 876 6.87 -20.25 0.26
CA GLU A 876 7.21 -18.82 0.18
C GLU A 876 6.31 -18.04 -0.79
N ASN A 877 5.83 -18.69 -1.86
CA ASN A 877 5.05 -18.03 -2.92
C ASN A 877 3.56 -18.48 -2.96
N LYS A 878 3.12 -19.39 -2.08
CA LYS A 878 1.76 -19.95 -2.05
C LYS A 878 0.65 -18.89 -2.00
N ILE A 879 0.85 -17.85 -1.20
CA ILE A 879 -0.10 -16.74 -1.07
C ILE A 879 -0.18 -15.96 -2.38
N SER A 880 0.97 -15.68 -3.01
CA SER A 880 1.02 -15.04 -4.32
C SER A 880 0.32 -15.87 -5.41
N TYR A 881 0.51 -17.19 -5.42
CA TYR A 881 -0.20 -18.09 -6.33
C TYR A 881 -1.73 -17.98 -6.17
N ILE A 882 -2.24 -18.02 -4.93
CA ILE A 882 -3.69 -17.91 -4.64
C ILE A 882 -4.26 -16.60 -5.18
N HIS A 883 -3.59 -15.47 -4.90
CA HIS A 883 -4.05 -14.16 -5.39
C HIS A 883 -3.97 -14.05 -6.92
N LEU A 884 -2.90 -14.52 -7.55
CA LEU A 884 -2.74 -14.51 -9.01
C LEU A 884 -3.79 -15.36 -9.70
N MET A 885 -4.08 -16.54 -9.14
CA MET A 885 -5.09 -17.46 -9.66
C MET A 885 -6.50 -16.85 -9.56
N ALA A 886 -6.86 -16.30 -8.39
CA ALA A 886 -8.14 -15.62 -8.19
C ALA A 886 -8.29 -14.41 -9.14
N HIS A 887 -7.25 -13.59 -9.26
CA HIS A 887 -7.23 -12.45 -10.19
C HIS A 887 -7.35 -12.90 -11.65
N PHE A 888 -6.68 -13.99 -12.04
CA PHE A 888 -6.78 -14.53 -13.39
C PHE A 888 -8.21 -14.95 -13.72
N ARG A 889 -8.84 -15.75 -12.86
CA ARG A 889 -10.19 -16.29 -13.04
C ARG A 889 -11.27 -15.21 -13.04
N MET A 890 -11.16 -14.20 -12.19
CA MET A 890 -12.20 -13.18 -12.10
C MET A 890 -11.99 -11.99 -13.04
N HIS A 891 -10.75 -11.67 -13.41
CA HIS A 891 -10.44 -10.46 -14.18
C HIS A 891 -9.70 -10.76 -15.47
N THR A 892 -8.50 -11.37 -15.42
CA THR A 892 -7.62 -11.49 -16.60
C THR A 892 -8.32 -12.19 -17.77
N GLN A 893 -8.99 -13.31 -17.54
CA GLN A 893 -9.61 -14.10 -18.61
C GLN A 893 -10.82 -13.43 -19.29
N ILE A 894 -11.47 -12.47 -18.61
CA ILE A 894 -12.62 -11.71 -19.14
C ILE A 894 -12.31 -10.23 -19.42
N LYS A 895 -11.03 -9.84 -19.31
CA LYS A 895 -10.62 -8.43 -19.29
C LYS A 895 -11.09 -7.66 -20.53
N SER A 896 -10.94 -8.26 -21.71
CA SER A 896 -11.27 -7.61 -22.99
C SER A 896 -12.78 -7.39 -23.15
N GLN A 897 -13.57 -8.40 -22.78
CA GLN A 897 -15.03 -8.42 -22.80
C GLN A 897 -15.60 -7.39 -21.83
N THR A 898 -15.13 -7.43 -20.58
CA THR A 898 -15.54 -6.51 -19.52
C THR A 898 -15.18 -5.07 -19.88
N ALA A 899 -13.99 -4.81 -20.43
CA ALA A 899 -13.60 -3.47 -20.86
C ALA A 899 -14.50 -2.93 -21.98
N ALA A 900 -14.84 -3.76 -22.97
CA ALA A 900 -15.73 -3.37 -24.06
C ALA A 900 -17.15 -3.05 -23.55
N LEU A 901 -17.71 -3.91 -22.68
CA LEU A 901 -19.02 -3.67 -22.07
C LEU A 901 -19.03 -2.40 -21.21
N ILE A 902 -18.02 -2.21 -20.39
CA ILE A 902 -17.86 -1.00 -19.56
C ILE A 902 -17.77 0.24 -20.45
N SER A 903 -17.03 0.19 -21.56
CA SER A 903 -16.94 1.29 -22.52
C SER A 903 -18.32 1.67 -23.07
N GLY A 904 -19.09 0.67 -23.50
CA GLY A 904 -20.46 0.86 -23.96
C GLY A 904 -21.38 1.45 -22.90
N PHE A 905 -21.36 0.89 -21.69
CA PHE A 905 -22.17 1.37 -20.57
C PHE A 905 -21.83 2.82 -20.18
N ARG A 906 -20.54 3.14 -20.09
CA ARG A 906 -20.04 4.48 -19.74
C ARG A 906 -20.28 5.53 -20.81
N SER A 907 -20.51 5.12 -22.06
CA SER A 907 -20.89 6.06 -23.13
C SER A 907 -22.30 6.66 -22.89
N ILE A 908 -23.14 5.99 -22.10
CA ILE A 908 -24.48 6.46 -21.73
C ILE A 908 -24.50 6.99 -20.30
N ILE A 909 -23.99 6.21 -19.35
CA ILE A 909 -24.02 6.52 -17.91
C ILE A 909 -22.66 7.05 -17.45
N LYS A 910 -22.65 8.24 -16.83
CA LYS A 910 -21.41 8.81 -16.29
C LYS A 910 -20.88 7.99 -15.10
N PRO A 911 -19.56 7.68 -15.05
CA PRO A 911 -18.97 6.89 -13.95
C PRO A 911 -19.21 7.51 -12.57
N GLU A 912 -19.25 8.83 -12.45
CA GLU A 912 -19.43 9.54 -11.18
C GLU A 912 -20.80 9.26 -10.56
N TRP A 913 -21.81 8.99 -11.40
CA TRP A 913 -23.18 8.73 -10.95
C TRP A 913 -23.33 7.33 -10.35
N ILE A 914 -22.67 6.34 -10.93
CA ILE A 914 -22.76 4.95 -10.48
C ILE A 914 -21.86 4.67 -9.28
N ARG A 915 -20.80 5.46 -9.05
CA ARG A 915 -19.92 5.33 -7.87
C ARG A 915 -20.62 5.57 -6.53
N MET A 916 -21.81 6.16 -6.55
CA MET A 916 -22.67 6.23 -5.37
C MET A 916 -23.18 4.84 -4.95
N PHE A 917 -23.23 3.91 -5.90
CA PHE A 917 -23.63 2.50 -5.93
C PHE A 917 -22.70 1.50 -5.22
N SER A 918 -23.15 0.66 -4.27
CA SER A 918 -22.46 -0.64 -4.05
C SER A 918 -22.88 -1.67 -5.13
N ALA A 919 -22.17 -2.80 -5.26
CA ALA A 919 -22.51 -3.83 -6.25
C ALA A 919 -23.95 -4.38 -6.08
N PRO A 920 -24.42 -4.76 -4.87
CA PRO A 920 -25.83 -5.14 -4.66
C PRO A 920 -26.83 -4.02 -4.96
N GLU A 921 -26.46 -2.76 -4.75
CA GLU A 921 -27.31 -1.61 -5.05
C GLU A 921 -27.42 -1.34 -6.55
N LEU A 922 -26.32 -1.47 -7.29
CA LEU A 922 -26.33 -1.39 -8.74
C LEU A 922 -27.19 -2.51 -9.35
N GLN A 923 -27.12 -3.73 -8.80
CA GLN A 923 -28.02 -4.82 -9.21
C GLN A 923 -29.49 -4.43 -9.04
N ARG A 924 -29.85 -3.79 -7.92
CA ARG A 924 -31.22 -3.30 -7.70
C ARG A 924 -31.59 -2.16 -8.64
N LEU A 925 -30.64 -1.29 -9.00
CA LEU A 925 -30.87 -0.21 -9.96
C LEU A 925 -31.17 -0.76 -11.36
N ILE A 926 -30.56 -1.88 -11.72
CA ILE A 926 -30.75 -2.57 -13.01
C ILE A 926 -32.04 -3.41 -13.00
N SER A 927 -32.26 -4.21 -11.95
CA SER A 927 -33.30 -5.27 -11.93
C SER A 927 -34.49 -5.01 -11.00
N GLY A 928 -34.55 -3.86 -10.33
CA GLY A 928 -35.64 -3.52 -9.45
C GLY A 928 -35.42 -4.01 -8.02
N ASP A 929 -36.35 -3.66 -7.14
CA ASP A 929 -36.23 -3.97 -5.71
C ASP A 929 -36.63 -5.41 -5.39
N ASN A 930 -35.99 -6.00 -4.38
CA ASN A 930 -36.34 -7.35 -3.92
C ASN A 930 -37.47 -7.34 -2.88
N ALA A 931 -38.05 -6.16 -2.60
CA ALA A 931 -39.16 -6.00 -1.68
C ALA A 931 -40.46 -6.60 -2.26
N GLU A 932 -41.36 -7.02 -1.37
CA GLU A 932 -42.71 -7.42 -1.77
C GLU A 932 -43.41 -6.28 -2.51
N ILE A 933 -44.26 -6.65 -3.47
CA ILE A 933 -45.01 -5.68 -4.26
C ILE A 933 -46.03 -4.98 -3.36
N ASP A 934 -45.84 -3.67 -3.18
CA ASP A 934 -46.83 -2.81 -2.54
C ASP A 934 -48.02 -2.61 -3.48
N LEU A 935 -49.08 -3.39 -3.24
CA LEU A 935 -50.30 -3.36 -4.04
C LEU A 935 -51.05 -2.04 -3.90
N GLU A 936 -50.93 -1.33 -2.77
CA GLU A 936 -51.58 -0.03 -2.59
C GLU A 936 -50.86 1.05 -3.39
N ASP A 937 -49.52 1.03 -3.41
CA ASP A 937 -48.73 1.92 -4.27
C ASP A 937 -48.97 1.64 -5.76
N LEU A 938 -49.04 0.36 -6.16
CA LEU A 938 -49.34 -0.03 -7.53
C LEU A 938 -50.74 0.44 -7.96
N LYS A 939 -51.75 0.22 -7.11
CA LYS A 939 -53.14 0.63 -7.35
C LYS A 939 -53.28 2.14 -7.45
N LYS A 940 -52.59 2.90 -6.59
CA LYS A 940 -52.60 4.37 -6.57
C LYS A 940 -52.06 4.97 -7.88
N HIS A 941 -51.07 4.33 -8.49
CA HIS A 941 -50.41 4.81 -9.70
C HIS A 941 -50.85 4.06 -10.97
N THR A 942 -51.92 3.27 -10.89
CA THR A 942 -52.52 2.60 -12.06
C THR A 942 -53.40 3.54 -12.86
N VAL A 943 -53.18 3.62 -14.17
CA VAL A 943 -54.01 4.37 -15.12
C VAL A 943 -55.05 3.45 -15.75
N TYR A 944 -56.30 3.88 -15.83
CA TYR A 944 -57.40 3.08 -16.39
C TYR A 944 -57.88 3.62 -17.74
N TYR A 945 -58.17 2.71 -18.67
CA TYR A 945 -58.63 3.01 -20.03
C TYR A 945 -59.84 2.15 -20.43
N GLY A 946 -60.55 2.54 -21.48
CA GLY A 946 -61.64 1.74 -22.07
C GLY A 946 -62.88 1.61 -21.18
N GLY A 947 -63.17 2.60 -20.32
CA GLY A 947 -64.35 2.58 -19.44
C GLY A 947 -64.11 1.95 -18.06
N PHE A 948 -62.94 1.39 -17.78
CA PHE A 948 -62.54 1.06 -16.41
C PHE A 948 -62.13 2.31 -15.62
N HIS A 949 -62.40 2.27 -14.32
CA HIS A 949 -61.99 3.26 -13.33
C HIS A 949 -61.83 2.57 -11.96
N GLY A 950 -61.20 3.21 -10.99
CA GLY A 950 -60.83 2.58 -9.70
C GLY A 950 -62.00 1.99 -8.89
N SER A 951 -63.22 2.46 -9.11
CA SER A 951 -64.46 1.97 -8.47
C SER A 951 -65.25 0.96 -9.31
N HIS A 952 -64.75 0.56 -10.48
CA HIS A 952 -65.40 -0.45 -11.32
C HIS A 952 -65.33 -1.85 -10.67
N ARG A 953 -66.43 -2.63 -10.71
CA ARG A 953 -66.55 -3.93 -10.00
C ARG A 953 -65.40 -4.90 -10.29
N VAL A 954 -64.98 -5.01 -11.56
CA VAL A 954 -63.91 -5.93 -12.01
C VAL A 954 -62.55 -5.47 -11.52
N ILE A 955 -62.33 -4.17 -11.40
CA ILE A 955 -61.09 -3.59 -10.86
C ILE A 955 -61.02 -3.84 -9.36
N ILE A 956 -62.13 -3.66 -8.63
CA ILE A 956 -62.21 -3.99 -7.20
C ILE A 956 -61.91 -5.48 -6.99
N TRP A 957 -62.50 -6.37 -7.81
CA TRP A 957 -62.21 -7.79 -7.76
C TRP A 957 -60.75 -8.13 -8.07
N LEU A 958 -60.14 -7.48 -9.05
CA LEU A 958 -58.72 -7.67 -9.38
C LEU A 958 -57.84 -7.39 -8.18
N TRP A 959 -57.98 -6.21 -7.55
CA TRP A 959 -57.17 -5.84 -6.40
C TRP A 959 -57.42 -6.74 -5.19
N ASP A 960 -58.67 -7.14 -4.96
CA ASP A 960 -59.06 -8.08 -3.91
C ASP A 960 -58.45 -9.48 -4.13
N ILE A 961 -58.43 -9.97 -5.37
CA ILE A 961 -57.77 -11.23 -5.75
C ILE A 961 -56.25 -11.14 -5.51
N LEU A 962 -55.60 -10.07 -5.97
CA LEU A 962 -54.16 -9.89 -5.78
C LEU A 962 -53.79 -9.81 -4.29
N ALA A 963 -54.62 -9.16 -3.46
CA ALA A 963 -54.37 -9.00 -2.04
C ALA A 963 -54.66 -10.26 -1.21
N ASN A 964 -55.75 -10.97 -1.47
CA ASN A 964 -56.25 -12.02 -0.59
C ASN A 964 -56.11 -13.44 -1.17
N ASP A 965 -56.12 -13.60 -2.50
CA ASP A 965 -56.10 -14.91 -3.16
C ASP A 965 -54.70 -15.29 -3.69
N PHE A 966 -53.80 -14.34 -3.97
CA PHE A 966 -52.49 -14.58 -4.59
C PHE A 966 -51.33 -14.56 -3.60
N SER A 967 -50.39 -15.51 -3.74
CA SER A 967 -49.13 -15.53 -2.98
C SER A 967 -48.15 -14.43 -3.42
N PRO A 968 -47.10 -14.12 -2.64
CA PRO A 968 -46.04 -13.20 -3.07
C PRO A 968 -45.41 -13.56 -4.42
N GLU A 969 -45.21 -14.86 -4.67
CA GLU A 969 -44.70 -15.37 -5.95
C GLU A 969 -45.71 -15.15 -7.09
N GLU A 970 -47.00 -15.39 -6.85
CA GLU A 970 -48.05 -15.13 -7.83
C GLU A 970 -48.20 -13.63 -8.14
N ARG A 971 -47.98 -12.75 -7.15
CA ARG A 971 -47.93 -11.30 -7.37
C ARG A 971 -46.73 -10.90 -8.22
N ALA A 972 -45.57 -11.51 -7.99
CA ALA A 972 -44.39 -11.30 -8.81
C ALA A 972 -44.59 -11.78 -10.25
N MET A 973 -45.25 -12.94 -10.44
CA MET A 973 -45.65 -13.44 -11.76
C MET A 973 -46.66 -12.51 -12.43
N PHE A 974 -47.63 -11.95 -11.69
CA PHE A 974 -48.56 -10.96 -12.23
C PHE A 974 -47.84 -9.69 -12.69
N LEU A 975 -46.91 -9.16 -11.88
CA LEU A 975 -46.13 -7.99 -12.26
C LEU A 975 -45.27 -8.30 -13.50
N LYS A 976 -44.65 -9.48 -13.56
CA LYS A 976 -43.88 -9.94 -14.72
C LYS A 976 -44.77 -10.08 -15.95
N PHE A 977 -45.97 -10.63 -15.79
CA PHE A 977 -46.94 -10.78 -16.87
C PHE A 977 -47.31 -9.43 -17.49
N VAL A 978 -47.46 -8.36 -16.70
CA VAL A 978 -47.86 -7.05 -17.21
C VAL A 978 -46.66 -6.16 -17.60
N THR A 979 -45.52 -6.30 -16.95
CA THR A 979 -44.39 -5.35 -17.07
C THR A 979 -43.09 -5.95 -17.58
N SER A 980 -43.05 -7.27 -17.78
CA SER A 980 -41.83 -8.08 -18.07
C SER A 980 -40.84 -8.18 -16.91
N CYS A 981 -41.06 -7.46 -15.81
CA CYS A 981 -40.22 -7.48 -14.62
C CYS A 981 -40.96 -8.12 -13.44
N SER A 982 -40.31 -9.07 -12.75
CA SER A 982 -40.84 -9.68 -11.53
C SER A 982 -40.76 -8.78 -10.30
N ARG A 983 -40.02 -7.67 -10.40
CA ARG A 983 -39.62 -6.80 -9.29
C ARG A 983 -40.14 -5.37 -9.44
N PRO A 984 -40.63 -4.73 -8.36
CA PRO A 984 -41.09 -3.35 -8.41
C PRO A 984 -39.93 -2.36 -8.63
N PRO A 985 -40.20 -1.16 -9.18
CA PRO A 985 -39.21 -0.09 -9.25
C PRO A 985 -38.79 0.41 -7.87
N LEU A 986 -37.51 0.74 -7.71
CA LEU A 986 -36.92 1.20 -6.44
C LEU A 986 -37.58 2.44 -5.79
N LEU A 987 -38.20 3.31 -6.60
CA LEU A 987 -38.85 4.53 -6.11
C LEU A 987 -40.37 4.39 -6.01
N GLY A 988 -40.91 3.17 -6.16
CA GLY A 988 -42.34 2.89 -6.26
C GLY A 988 -42.87 3.01 -7.69
N PHE A 989 -44.13 2.66 -7.87
CA PHE A 989 -44.78 2.56 -9.18
C PHE A 989 -45.03 3.92 -9.85
N ALA A 990 -44.96 5.02 -9.10
CA ALA A 990 -44.95 6.39 -9.65
C ALA A 990 -43.79 6.63 -10.64
N TYR A 991 -42.69 5.89 -10.51
CA TYR A 991 -41.50 6.00 -11.34
C TYR A 991 -41.40 4.87 -12.38
N LEU A 992 -42.43 4.02 -12.50
CA LEU A 992 -42.50 3.03 -13.58
C LEU A 992 -42.74 3.76 -14.91
N LYS A 993 -41.89 3.48 -15.91
CA LYS A 993 -42.02 4.04 -17.25
C LYS A 993 -42.10 2.94 -18.30
N PRO A 994 -43.16 2.91 -19.14
CA PRO A 994 -44.43 3.66 -19.05
C PRO A 994 -45.24 3.39 -17.75
N PRO A 995 -46.25 4.19 -17.38
CA PRO A 995 -47.04 3.93 -16.17
C PRO A 995 -47.85 2.64 -16.30
N PHE A 996 -48.08 1.96 -15.17
CA PHE A 996 -48.91 0.75 -15.14
C PHE A 996 -50.34 1.09 -15.55
N SER A 997 -50.88 0.35 -16.50
CA SER A 997 -52.14 0.69 -17.15
C SER A 997 -53.07 -0.52 -17.24
N ILE A 998 -54.39 -0.31 -17.10
CA ILE A 998 -55.40 -1.35 -17.29
C ILE A 998 -56.45 -0.86 -18.28
N ARG A 999 -56.67 -1.61 -19.36
CA ARG A 999 -57.68 -1.32 -20.37
C ARG A 999 -58.76 -2.40 -20.38
N CYS A 1000 -60.01 -1.98 -20.36
CA CYS A 1000 -61.13 -2.88 -20.65
C CYS A 1000 -61.09 -3.31 -22.11
N VAL A 1001 -61.20 -4.61 -22.37
CA VAL A 1001 -61.42 -5.15 -23.71
C VAL A 1001 -62.88 -5.53 -23.84
N GLU A 1002 -63.62 -4.83 -24.71
CA GLU A 1002 -64.98 -5.22 -25.06
C GLU A 1002 -64.93 -6.50 -25.90
N VAL A 1003 -65.83 -7.44 -25.59
CA VAL A 1003 -66.05 -8.63 -26.41
C VAL A 1003 -67.12 -8.25 -27.43
N SER A 1004 -66.70 -7.65 -28.54
CA SER A 1004 -67.53 -7.56 -29.74
C SER A 1004 -67.24 -8.78 -30.62
N ASP A 1005 -68.28 -9.52 -30.99
CA ASP A 1005 -68.20 -10.55 -32.01
C ASP A 1005 -67.78 -9.88 -33.33
N ASP A 1006 -66.65 -10.33 -33.84
CA ASP A 1006 -66.13 -10.17 -35.19
C ASP A 1006 -65.60 -8.80 -35.63
N GLN A 1007 -64.52 -8.90 -36.41
CA GLN A 1007 -63.74 -7.85 -37.04
C GLN A 1007 -64.63 -6.79 -37.69
N ASP A 1008 -64.46 -5.51 -37.35
CA ASP A 1008 -64.70 -4.48 -38.37
C ASP A 1008 -63.87 -3.22 -38.15
N THR A 1009 -63.54 -2.63 -39.29
CA THR A 1009 -62.56 -1.57 -39.49
C THR A 1009 -63.30 -0.24 -39.46
N GLY A 1010 -62.89 0.69 -38.60
CA GLY A 1010 -63.19 2.12 -38.80
C GLY A 1010 -63.96 2.82 -37.69
N ASP A 1011 -63.37 3.93 -37.23
CA ASP A 1011 -63.98 4.97 -36.43
C ASP A 1011 -65.24 5.54 -37.11
N THR A 1012 -66.42 5.32 -36.52
CA THR A 1012 -67.55 6.23 -36.72
C THR A 1012 -68.39 6.39 -35.45
N LEU A 1013 -68.91 7.61 -35.29
CA LEU A 1013 -69.78 8.12 -34.21
C LEU A 1013 -71.06 7.28 -33.95
N GLY A 1014 -71.38 6.29 -34.79
CA GLY A 1014 -72.50 5.38 -34.60
C GLY A 1014 -72.31 4.35 -33.48
N SER A 1015 -71.06 4.05 -33.09
CA SER A 1015 -70.78 2.99 -32.10
C SER A 1015 -71.17 3.39 -30.66
N VAL A 1016 -71.15 4.68 -30.35
CA VAL A 1016 -71.51 5.21 -29.01
C VAL A 1016 -73.02 5.15 -28.75
N LEU A 1017 -73.85 5.23 -29.79
CA LEU A 1017 -75.31 5.17 -29.66
C LEU A 1017 -75.85 3.74 -29.53
N ARG A 1018 -75.13 2.73 -30.04
CA ARG A 1018 -75.55 1.32 -29.96
C ARG A 1018 -75.27 0.69 -28.59
N GLY A 1019 -74.26 1.17 -27.86
CA GLY A 1019 -73.88 0.68 -26.52
C GLY A 1019 -74.94 0.92 -25.43
N PHE A 1020 -75.85 1.87 -25.60
CA PHE A 1020 -76.85 2.21 -24.57
C PHE A 1020 -78.11 1.30 -24.56
N PHE A 1021 -78.40 0.52 -25.61
CA PHE A 1021 -79.71 -0.14 -25.76
C PHE A 1021 -79.74 -1.67 -25.89
N THR A 1022 -78.62 -2.39 -25.80
CA THR A 1022 -78.63 -3.86 -25.89
C THR A 1022 -78.44 -4.54 -24.53
N ILE A 1023 -79.53 -4.64 -23.77
CA ILE A 1023 -79.69 -5.58 -22.66
C ILE A 1023 -80.08 -6.95 -23.26
N ARG A 1024 -79.20 -7.95 -23.10
CA ARG A 1024 -79.29 -9.41 -23.42
C ARG A 1024 -78.54 -9.86 -24.69
N LYS A 1025 -77.35 -10.47 -24.52
CA LYS A 1025 -77.05 -11.88 -24.88
C LYS A 1025 -75.56 -12.27 -24.68
N LYS A 1026 -75.40 -13.53 -24.24
CA LYS A 1026 -74.24 -14.47 -24.20
C LYS A 1026 -72.96 -14.09 -23.40
N GLU A 1027 -72.47 -15.07 -22.63
CA GLU A 1027 -71.37 -14.91 -21.67
C GLU A 1027 -69.99 -14.77 -22.35
N PRO A 1028 -69.21 -13.71 -22.04
CA PRO A 1028 -67.82 -13.53 -22.50
C PRO A 1028 -66.84 -14.38 -21.66
N GLY A 1029 -67.08 -15.69 -21.54
CA GLY A 1029 -66.31 -16.59 -20.66
C GLY A 1029 -64.98 -17.12 -21.23
N GLY A 1030 -64.71 -16.86 -22.51
CA GLY A 1030 -63.59 -17.48 -23.24
C GLY A 1030 -62.23 -16.79 -23.07
N ARG A 1031 -62.18 -15.47 -23.33
CA ARG A 1031 -60.92 -14.72 -23.52
C ARG A 1031 -60.13 -14.60 -22.21
N LEU A 1032 -58.83 -14.91 -22.27
CA LEU A 1032 -57.90 -14.72 -21.15
C LEU A 1032 -57.52 -13.23 -21.02
N PRO A 1033 -57.12 -12.77 -19.82
CA PRO A 1033 -56.41 -11.50 -19.70
C PRO A 1033 -55.15 -11.59 -20.56
N THR A 1034 -54.85 -10.52 -21.28
CA THR A 1034 -53.62 -10.39 -22.07
C THR A 1034 -52.85 -9.17 -21.59
N SER A 1035 -51.57 -9.09 -21.92
CA SER A 1035 -50.75 -7.94 -21.58
C SER A 1035 -50.05 -7.38 -22.81
N SER A 1036 -49.68 -6.11 -22.73
CA SER A 1036 -48.74 -5.46 -23.64
C SER A 1036 -47.65 -4.86 -22.78
N THR A 1037 -46.63 -5.68 -22.51
CA THR A 1037 -45.54 -5.39 -21.56
C THR A 1037 -44.74 -4.14 -21.91
N CYS A 1038 -44.69 -3.80 -23.20
CA CYS A 1038 -44.08 -2.60 -23.76
C CYS A 1038 -44.72 -1.30 -23.21
N PHE A 1039 -46.02 -1.35 -22.91
CA PHE A 1039 -46.79 -0.24 -22.35
C PHE A 1039 -47.14 -0.42 -20.87
N ASN A 1040 -46.64 -1.48 -20.23
CA ASN A 1040 -47.08 -1.92 -18.90
C ASN A 1040 -48.62 -2.01 -18.80
N LEU A 1041 -49.25 -2.52 -19.87
CA LEU A 1041 -50.71 -2.50 -20.05
C LEU A 1041 -51.32 -3.89 -19.85
N LEU A 1042 -52.23 -4.02 -18.89
CA LEU A 1042 -53.11 -5.17 -18.73
C LEU A 1042 -54.40 -4.97 -19.52
N LYS A 1043 -54.65 -5.84 -20.50
CA LYS A 1043 -55.89 -5.92 -21.27
C LYS A 1043 -56.83 -6.90 -20.58
N LEU A 1044 -57.82 -6.37 -19.87
CA LEU A 1044 -58.68 -7.15 -18.98
C LEU A 1044 -60.13 -7.19 -19.47
N PRO A 1045 -60.70 -8.37 -19.76
CA PRO A 1045 -62.12 -8.51 -20.08
C PRO A 1045 -63.04 -8.12 -18.92
N ASN A 1046 -64.25 -7.61 -19.22
CA ASN A 1046 -65.29 -7.32 -18.23
C ASN A 1046 -65.98 -8.61 -17.76
N TYR A 1047 -65.29 -9.41 -16.93
CA TYR A 1047 -65.82 -10.67 -16.41
C TYR A 1047 -67.10 -10.50 -15.58
N SER A 1048 -68.01 -11.48 -15.66
CA SER A 1048 -69.29 -11.48 -14.95
C SER A 1048 -69.20 -11.91 -13.47
N LYS A 1049 -68.16 -12.67 -13.09
CA LYS A 1049 -67.96 -13.23 -11.74
C LYS A 1049 -66.51 -13.10 -11.27
N LYS A 1050 -66.30 -12.85 -9.97
CA LYS A 1050 -64.97 -12.79 -9.33
C LYS A 1050 -64.18 -14.09 -9.49
N SER A 1051 -64.82 -15.25 -9.35
CA SER A 1051 -64.15 -16.57 -9.49
C SER A 1051 -63.55 -16.78 -10.88
N ILE A 1052 -64.26 -16.37 -11.93
CA ILE A 1052 -63.81 -16.46 -13.33
C ILE A 1052 -62.56 -15.58 -13.54
N LEU A 1053 -62.58 -14.34 -13.05
CA LEU A 1053 -61.42 -13.46 -13.10
C LEU A 1053 -60.21 -14.10 -12.40
N ARG A 1054 -60.41 -14.68 -11.20
CA ARG A 1054 -59.33 -15.31 -10.43
C ARG A 1054 -58.69 -16.48 -11.18
N GLU A 1055 -59.50 -17.41 -11.67
CA GLU A 1055 -59.01 -18.60 -12.37
C GLU A 1055 -58.32 -18.23 -13.69
N LYS A 1056 -58.93 -17.35 -14.48
CA LYS A 1056 -58.39 -16.90 -15.77
C LYS A 1056 -57.11 -16.08 -15.61
N LEU A 1057 -57.03 -15.22 -14.59
CA LEU A 1057 -55.84 -14.45 -14.29
C LEU A 1057 -54.69 -15.35 -13.82
N ARG A 1058 -54.95 -16.27 -12.88
CA ARG A 1058 -53.96 -17.24 -12.40
C ARG A 1058 -53.44 -18.13 -13.54
N TYR A 1059 -54.32 -18.55 -14.45
CA TYR A 1059 -53.93 -19.28 -15.64
C TYR A 1059 -53.05 -18.44 -16.59
N ALA A 1060 -53.43 -17.19 -16.88
CA ALA A 1060 -52.69 -16.32 -17.79
C ALA A 1060 -51.27 -15.99 -17.27
N ILE A 1061 -51.11 -15.71 -15.97
CA ILE A 1061 -49.79 -15.41 -15.40
C ILE A 1061 -48.87 -16.64 -15.29
N SER A 1062 -49.44 -17.85 -15.14
CA SER A 1062 -48.66 -19.09 -15.02
C SER A 1062 -48.21 -19.64 -16.38
N MET A 1063 -49.00 -19.42 -17.43
CA MET A 1063 -48.68 -19.83 -18.80
C MET A 1063 -47.86 -18.79 -19.58
N ASN A 1064 -47.59 -17.63 -18.98
CA ASN A 1064 -46.79 -16.55 -19.54
C ASN A 1064 -47.19 -16.17 -20.99
N THR A 1065 -48.50 -16.17 -21.27
CA THR A 1065 -49.06 -15.95 -22.61
C THR A 1065 -49.00 -14.47 -22.97
N GLY A 1066 -47.80 -13.98 -23.28
CA GLY A 1066 -47.55 -12.67 -23.90
C GLY A 1066 -47.51 -12.83 -25.41
N PHE A 1067 -48.27 -12.02 -26.14
CA PHE A 1067 -48.28 -11.87 -27.60
C PHE A 1067 -48.91 -12.95 -28.50
N GLU A 1068 -48.86 -14.24 -28.19
CA GLU A 1068 -49.22 -15.27 -29.22
C GLU A 1068 -50.73 -15.48 -29.51
N LEU A 1069 -51.64 -14.90 -28.72
CA LEU A 1069 -53.08 -15.19 -28.80
C LEU A 1069 -53.98 -13.95 -28.90
N SER A 1070 -53.45 -12.79 -29.29
CA SER A 1070 -54.25 -11.56 -29.47
C SER A 1070 -54.91 -11.46 -30.84
#